data_AF-A0A9X0BA30-F1
#
_entry.id   AF-A0A9X0BA30-F1
#
_cell.length_a   1.000
_cell.length_b   1.000
_cell.length_c   1.000
_cell.angle_alpha   90.00
_cell.angle_beta   90.00
_cell.angle_gamma   90.00
#
_symmetry.space_group_name_H-M   'P 1'
#
loop_
_entity.id
_entity.type
_entity.pdbx_description
1 polymer ?
#
loop_
_entity_poly.entity_id
_entity_poly.type
_entity_poly.pdbx_seq_one_letter_code
_entity_poly.pdbx_strand_id
1 'polypeptide(L)'
;MPEGLPIDHEQALNGTMAAYAQQLVICTDQRDWTSRIENDGENKSWGDLPFNNVLVSTSSIVPATNSPFTASALLFPSFKYIPSIPVEAGTSSTGAADLTSFVRAFLLPERLHNMHSSLPEAKRTDMTRAPELSSHFDGVLDINHSPTILICGHGGRDLRCGVMAPALESEFQRVLQAQGYKSAGGDGTTIDGPNHANIGLISHVGGHKYAGNVIIYIPPKMTVGTSAEPHPLAAHARSCARPHQLRFPLASNTFTRLATTSSTPRRLDLPALDKKWQEKWQSDATLNQLVTEKSTESKPQTYVLSMFPYPSGTLHMGHVRVYTISDVLSRFYKMRGHDVLHPMGWDAFGLPAENAAIERGIDPAEWTEQNMAKMKEQLRGISTSFNWDRELATCSPEFYAQTQRIFLMLYEKGLAYQSEALVNYDPVDKTVLANEQVDANGFSWRSGAKVEKLNLKQWFFRITQFKEELLKDLDSLSGGWPERVLSMQRNWLGKSQGAKVRFPVTINGEKEVDVGVFTTRPDTLYGVEYLALSLNHPIVLEAAEKDPSLRKFLDEAALLHRIRRPVMFSKAPRHRTHFQKSTKKLPTCKGSYRFLRHQNMNPESIPIVINSDPLKSQEGGPVESVIPARDATAFTQEGFLSSRCGKYQDLSSKEATKQIVTDLKKVGQAEFMENWRLRDWLISRQRYWGAPIPIIHCGGCGPVPVPVKDLPVKLPKIEGDWLKGKKGNPLESSEEFLHTNCPSCGGPAKRDTDTMDTFVDSSWYYLRFLDPRNKDAPFSPSVARPVDFYIGGVEHAILHLLYARFIYKFLAESDQFPAISQDKGLAAPAEPFKTLLSQGMVHGKTFIEPSTGRFLHPSEVDISDLEKPLIKGTQITPNISFEKMSKSKHNGVDPTDCTTKYGADATRAQILFAAPVSEVLEWDEAKIVGIERWFGRLWKLVIDARETLNNASFTISASDLDASNSHAASLPHSLEALSDSDADAILATHKTIISITSCIENNPYGLNTVVSDLTKLTNALVSAPPSSPLVLYLTISALLRLLSPIAPALTSESWEVLHKSLVQGTSPTAVVPSIHASSWPTPLLSSDQADALSARGGQTVAIQINGKMRCAVNIPRMKSTTPTTQGKKSGPTLEEQDWIINHVLDTTEGKFWLKEKNDWEKRRRVIVVKGGKLVNVVF
;
A
#
# COMPACT_ATOMS: atom_id res chain seq x y z
N MET A 1 -14.85 -28.44 -16.39
CA MET A 1 -14.43 -27.02 -16.58
C MET A 1 -14.09 -26.82 -18.05
N PRO A 2 -14.28 -25.62 -18.62
CA PRO A 2 -13.99 -25.39 -20.04
C PRO A 2 -12.49 -25.54 -20.31
N GLU A 3 -12.11 -26.30 -21.34
CA GLU A 3 -10.72 -26.43 -21.77
C GLU A 3 -10.16 -25.08 -22.26
N GLY A 4 -8.98 -24.69 -21.77
CA GLY A 4 -8.24 -23.52 -22.27
C GLY A 4 -8.45 -22.20 -21.52
N LEU A 5 -9.28 -22.15 -20.48
CA LEU A 5 -9.28 -21.03 -19.53
C LEU A 5 -8.16 -21.29 -18.50
N PRO A 6 -7.14 -20.41 -18.38
CA PRO A 6 -6.15 -20.51 -17.32
C PRO A 6 -6.84 -20.21 -15.99
N ILE A 7 -7.31 -21.26 -15.32
CA ILE A 7 -7.85 -21.18 -13.97
C ILE A 7 -6.68 -21.48 -13.04
N ASP A 8 -6.33 -20.51 -12.21
CA ASP A 8 -5.38 -20.72 -11.11
C ASP A 8 -6.06 -21.59 -10.05
N HIS A 9 -5.68 -22.86 -10.01
CA HIS A 9 -6.15 -23.83 -9.02
C HIS A 9 -5.29 -23.82 -7.74
N GLU A 10 -4.17 -23.12 -7.75
CA GLU A 10 -3.15 -23.13 -6.69
C GLU A 10 -3.30 -21.95 -5.73
N GLN A 11 -3.90 -20.84 -6.16
CA GLN A 11 -4.30 -19.73 -5.29
C GLN A 11 -5.70 -19.92 -4.71
N ALA A 12 -5.79 -20.09 -3.39
CA ALA A 12 -7.03 -19.79 -2.68
C ALA A 12 -7.41 -18.31 -2.93
N LEU A 13 -8.70 -18.02 -3.14
CA LEU A 13 -9.27 -16.67 -3.23
C LEU A 13 -9.21 -15.92 -1.87
N ASN A 14 -8.12 -16.07 -1.12
CA ASN A 14 -7.85 -15.37 0.12
C ASN A 14 -7.26 -14.00 -0.22
N GLY A 15 -8.11 -13.10 -0.71
CA GLY A 15 -7.70 -11.73 -1.04
C GLY A 15 -8.78 -10.66 -0.85
N THR A 16 -10.05 -11.03 -0.67
CA THR A 16 -11.12 -10.03 -0.46
C THR A 16 -12.22 -10.44 0.51
N MET A 17 -12.16 -11.64 1.08
CA MET A 17 -13.15 -12.10 2.05
C MET A 17 -12.45 -12.80 3.21
N ALA A 18 -12.77 -12.38 4.43
CA ALA A 18 -12.24 -12.99 5.63
C ALA A 18 -12.68 -14.46 5.73
N ALA A 19 -11.74 -15.38 5.98
CA ALA A 19 -11.99 -16.83 6.08
C ALA A 19 -12.99 -17.22 7.20
N TYR A 20 -13.35 -16.27 8.06
CA TYR A 20 -14.24 -16.42 9.22
C TYR A 20 -15.60 -15.72 9.05
N ALA A 21 -15.94 -15.24 7.86
CA ALA A 21 -17.24 -14.63 7.58
C ALA A 21 -18.25 -15.65 7.04
N GLN A 22 -19.43 -15.73 7.66
CA GLN A 22 -20.58 -16.43 7.10
C GLN A 22 -21.10 -15.63 5.91
N GLN A 23 -21.28 -16.27 4.75
CA GLN A 23 -21.77 -15.60 3.55
C GLN A 23 -23.24 -15.92 3.35
N LEU A 24 -24.03 -14.86 3.22
CA LEU A 24 -25.44 -14.89 2.93
C LEU A 24 -25.65 -14.43 1.49
N VAL A 25 -26.02 -15.35 0.61
CA VAL A 25 -26.35 -15.04 -0.78
C VAL A 25 -27.86 -14.99 -0.91
N ILE A 26 -28.42 -13.81 -1.12
CA ILE A 26 -29.84 -13.58 -1.36
C ILE A 26 -30.14 -13.82 -2.84
N CYS A 27 -31.12 -14.68 -3.14
CA CYS A 27 -31.54 -15.00 -4.50
C CYS A 27 -32.61 -14.00 -4.94
N THR A 28 -32.35 -13.25 -6.01
CA THR A 28 -33.20 -12.12 -6.43
C THR A 28 -33.66 -12.19 -7.88
N ASP A 29 -33.17 -13.14 -8.67
CA ASP A 29 -33.34 -13.23 -10.14
C ASP A 29 -32.91 -11.99 -10.96
N GLN A 30 -32.45 -10.93 -10.29
CA GLN A 30 -31.90 -9.74 -10.93
C GLN A 30 -30.58 -10.11 -11.62
N ARG A 31 -30.40 -9.70 -12.88
CA ARG A 31 -29.20 -9.98 -13.68
C ARG A 31 -28.34 -8.76 -13.98
N ASP A 32 -28.88 -7.55 -13.81
CA ASP A 32 -28.17 -6.28 -14.04
C ASP A 32 -28.30 -5.37 -12.82
N TRP A 33 -27.16 -5.10 -12.17
CA TRP A 33 -27.06 -4.29 -10.96
C TRP A 33 -26.39 -2.96 -11.28
N THR A 34 -27.01 -1.87 -10.83
CA THR A 34 -26.54 -0.51 -11.05
C THR A 34 -25.71 0.04 -9.87
N SER A 35 -25.63 -0.68 -8.75
CA SER A 35 -25.04 -0.21 -7.49
C SER A 35 -24.11 -1.25 -6.82
N ARG A 36 -23.43 -0.86 -5.72
CA ARG A 36 -22.46 -1.73 -5.00
C ARG A 36 -23.17 -2.88 -4.27
N ILE A 37 -22.45 -3.98 -4.01
CA ILE A 37 -22.90 -5.07 -3.13
C ILE A 37 -23.28 -4.59 -1.72
N GLU A 38 -22.66 -3.48 -1.27
CA GLU A 38 -22.89 -2.81 0.02
C GLU A 38 -24.13 -1.89 -0.01
N ASN A 39 -24.62 -1.55 -1.20
CA ASN A 39 -25.72 -0.62 -1.44
C ASN A 39 -26.98 -1.32 -1.99
N ASP A 40 -26.87 -2.54 -2.52
CA ASP A 40 -28.00 -3.32 -3.06
C ASP A 40 -29.00 -3.78 -1.97
N GLY A 41 -28.72 -3.46 -0.70
CA GLY A 41 -29.63 -3.57 0.44
C GLY A 41 -30.19 -2.24 0.95
N GLU A 42 -29.85 -1.07 0.40
CA GLU A 42 -30.29 0.24 0.95
C GLU A 42 -31.83 0.44 0.88
N ASN A 43 -32.54 -0.35 0.09
CA ASN A 43 -34.01 -0.34 -0.01
C ASN A 43 -34.69 -1.67 0.40
N LYS A 44 -33.93 -2.65 0.89
CA LYS A 44 -34.48 -3.93 1.38
C LYS A 44 -33.89 -4.18 2.78
N SER A 45 -34.72 -4.55 3.76
CA SER A 45 -34.38 -4.70 5.20
C SER A 45 -33.15 -5.58 5.55
N TRP A 46 -32.50 -6.18 4.56
CA TRP A 46 -31.28 -6.98 4.63
C TRP A 46 -29.98 -6.16 4.77
N GLY A 47 -29.97 -4.89 4.32
CA GLY A 47 -28.78 -4.03 4.32
C GLY A 47 -28.31 -3.54 5.70
N ASP A 48 -29.18 -3.62 6.71
CA ASP A 48 -28.92 -3.13 8.07
C ASP A 48 -28.44 -4.20 9.06
N LEU A 49 -28.13 -5.42 8.61
CA LEU A 49 -27.66 -6.51 9.47
C LEU A 49 -26.23 -6.21 9.99
N PRO A 50 -26.05 -5.73 11.24
CA PRO A 50 -24.81 -5.13 11.69
C PRO A 50 -23.97 -6.19 12.41
N PHE A 51 -23.47 -7.19 11.67
CA PHE A 51 -22.62 -8.23 12.24
C PHE A 51 -21.28 -8.27 11.50
N ASN A 52 -20.20 -8.01 12.23
CA ASN A 52 -18.83 -7.91 11.70
C ASN A 52 -18.31 -9.15 10.95
N ASN A 53 -19.06 -10.27 10.96
CA ASN A 53 -18.69 -11.55 10.38
C ASN A 53 -19.72 -12.12 9.39
N VAL A 54 -20.65 -11.30 8.87
CA VAL A 54 -21.58 -11.75 7.82
C VAL A 54 -21.39 -10.91 6.56
N LEU A 55 -21.13 -11.55 5.41
CA LEU A 55 -21.19 -10.86 4.11
C LEU A 55 -22.52 -11.18 3.43
N VAL A 56 -23.30 -10.15 3.13
CA VAL A 56 -24.54 -10.30 2.35
C VAL A 56 -24.24 -9.97 0.89
N SER A 57 -24.78 -10.76 -0.03
CA SER A 57 -24.63 -10.54 -1.46
C SER A 57 -25.90 -10.94 -2.20
N THR A 58 -26.26 -10.24 -3.26
CA THR A 58 -27.42 -10.58 -4.10
C THR A 58 -26.95 -11.37 -5.32
N SER A 59 -27.73 -12.38 -5.73
CA SER A 59 -27.45 -13.18 -6.92
C SER A 59 -28.68 -13.36 -7.80
N SER A 60 -28.45 -13.69 -9.06
CA SER A 60 -29.47 -13.99 -10.07
C SER A 60 -29.97 -15.43 -10.01
N ILE A 61 -29.79 -16.12 -8.87
CA ILE A 61 -30.39 -17.45 -8.69
C ILE A 61 -31.90 -17.26 -8.57
N VAL A 62 -32.65 -18.11 -9.26
CA VAL A 62 -34.12 -18.07 -9.27
C VAL A 62 -34.62 -18.32 -7.84
N PRO A 63 -35.40 -17.41 -7.24
CA PRO A 63 -35.96 -17.62 -5.92
C PRO A 63 -37.02 -18.73 -5.96
N ALA A 64 -37.20 -19.46 -4.84
CA ALA A 64 -38.27 -20.45 -4.74
C ALA A 64 -39.67 -19.81 -4.76
N THR A 65 -39.77 -18.53 -4.41
CA THR A 65 -41.03 -17.77 -4.38
C THR A 65 -40.90 -16.47 -5.18
N ASN A 66 -41.80 -16.22 -6.13
CA ASN A 66 -41.88 -14.94 -6.85
C ASN A 66 -42.60 -13.83 -6.05
N SER A 67 -42.78 -14.01 -4.74
CA SER A 67 -43.45 -13.03 -3.88
C SER A 67 -42.50 -11.88 -3.53
N PRO A 68 -42.92 -10.62 -3.66
CA PRO A 68 -42.09 -9.46 -3.29
C PRO A 68 -41.89 -9.33 -1.77
N PHE A 69 -42.63 -10.09 -0.96
CA PHE A 69 -42.60 -10.03 0.50
C PHE A 69 -41.71 -11.10 1.16
N THR A 70 -41.16 -12.03 0.37
CA THR A 70 -40.30 -13.12 0.85
C THR A 70 -39.04 -13.23 0.00
N ALA A 71 -37.90 -13.52 0.63
CA ALA A 71 -36.62 -13.73 -0.05
C ALA A 71 -36.11 -15.16 0.17
N SER A 72 -35.45 -15.74 -0.83
CA SER A 72 -34.71 -17.00 -0.66
C SER A 72 -33.23 -16.70 -0.42
N ALA A 73 -32.54 -17.54 0.35
CA ALA A 73 -31.12 -17.36 0.64
C ALA A 73 -30.32 -18.64 0.67
N LEU A 74 -29.04 -18.52 0.34
CA LEU A 74 -28.01 -19.54 0.50
C LEU A 74 -27.02 -19.11 1.58
N LEU A 75 -26.75 -19.98 2.54
CA LEU A 75 -25.82 -19.75 3.63
C LEU A 75 -24.56 -20.59 3.44
N PHE A 76 -23.40 -19.93 3.33
CA PHE A 76 -22.08 -20.57 3.29
C PHE A 76 -21.26 -20.16 4.52
N PRO A 77 -20.41 -21.04 5.08
CA PRO A 77 -20.08 -22.39 4.63
C PRO A 77 -21.03 -23.48 5.18
N SER A 78 -22.20 -23.14 5.72
CA SER A 78 -23.15 -24.13 6.24
C SER A 78 -23.89 -24.92 5.15
N PHE A 79 -23.79 -24.50 3.89
CA PHE A 79 -24.47 -25.07 2.72
C PHE A 79 -25.96 -25.31 2.96
N LYS A 80 -26.68 -24.26 3.39
CA LYS A 80 -28.13 -24.31 3.59
C LYS A 80 -28.84 -23.43 2.58
N TYR A 81 -29.92 -23.93 2.00
CA TYR A 81 -30.88 -23.15 1.23
C TYR A 81 -32.12 -22.91 2.08
N ILE A 82 -32.54 -21.65 2.12
CA ILE A 82 -33.70 -21.19 2.87
C ILE A 82 -34.66 -20.59 1.85
N PRO A 83 -35.76 -21.28 1.52
CA PRO A 83 -36.58 -20.94 0.35
C PRO A 83 -37.44 -19.70 0.56
N SER A 84 -37.80 -19.37 1.80
CA SER A 84 -38.69 -18.25 2.10
C SER A 84 -38.33 -17.60 3.42
N ILE A 85 -37.91 -16.34 3.36
CA ILE A 85 -37.63 -15.50 4.51
C ILE A 85 -38.48 -14.24 4.40
N PRO A 86 -39.42 -14.00 5.32
CA PRO A 86 -40.25 -12.80 5.32
C PRO A 86 -39.41 -11.53 5.51
N VAL A 87 -39.64 -10.55 4.64
CA VAL A 87 -38.82 -9.32 4.56
C VAL A 87 -39.39 -8.18 5.43
N GLU A 88 -40.67 -8.25 5.82
CA GLU A 88 -41.33 -7.25 6.67
C GLU A 88 -41.20 -7.59 8.16
N ALA A 89 -40.74 -6.63 8.97
CA ALA A 89 -40.78 -6.70 10.42
C ALA A 89 -42.21 -6.42 10.92
N GLY A 90 -43.08 -7.42 10.81
CA GLY A 90 -44.42 -7.36 11.39
C GLY A 90 -44.36 -7.39 12.91
N THR A 91 -44.99 -6.41 13.56
CA THR A 91 -45.26 -6.43 15.01
C THR A 91 -46.16 -7.61 15.36
N SER A 92 -45.59 -8.77 15.70
CA SER A 92 -46.34 -9.85 16.34
C SER A 92 -45.53 -10.51 17.46
N SER A 93 -46.20 -10.64 18.59
CA SER A 93 -45.77 -11.39 19.75
C SER A 93 -45.74 -12.89 19.43
N THR A 94 -44.63 -13.54 19.79
CA THR A 94 -44.45 -15.00 19.98
C THR A 94 -44.72 -15.90 18.76
N GLY A 95 -43.64 -16.27 18.04
CA GLY A 95 -43.58 -17.52 17.28
C GLY A 95 -43.64 -17.46 15.74
N ALA A 96 -43.72 -16.29 15.12
CA ALA A 96 -43.78 -16.18 13.65
C ALA A 96 -42.39 -16.05 13.00
N ALA A 97 -42.22 -16.60 11.80
CA ALA A 97 -41.02 -16.46 10.99
C ALA A 97 -40.84 -14.99 10.56
N ASP A 98 -39.81 -14.32 11.05
CA ASP A 98 -39.46 -12.95 10.71
C ASP A 98 -37.94 -12.79 10.52
N LEU A 99 -37.50 -11.63 10.03
CA LEU A 99 -36.08 -11.34 9.81
C LEU A 99 -35.26 -11.46 11.11
N THR A 100 -35.84 -11.09 12.26
CA THR A 100 -35.19 -11.20 13.58
C THR A 100 -34.93 -12.66 13.95
N SER A 101 -35.94 -13.51 13.78
CA SER A 101 -35.84 -14.96 14.03
C SER A 101 -34.87 -15.63 13.07
N PHE A 102 -34.78 -15.16 11.82
CA PHE A 102 -33.81 -15.64 10.82
C PHE A 102 -32.37 -15.38 11.27
N VAL A 103 -32.10 -14.15 11.72
CA VAL A 103 -30.79 -13.74 12.22
C VAL A 103 -30.39 -14.58 13.44
N ARG A 104 -31.31 -14.73 14.40
CA ARG A 104 -31.07 -15.52 15.62
C ARG A 104 -30.91 -17.02 15.34
N ALA A 105 -31.65 -17.55 14.36
CA ALA A 105 -31.56 -18.95 13.98
C ALA A 105 -30.25 -19.29 13.24
N PHE A 106 -29.82 -18.43 12.32
CA PHE A 106 -28.79 -18.81 11.34
C PHE A 106 -27.53 -17.94 11.30
N LEU A 107 -27.58 -16.67 11.71
CA LEU A 107 -26.49 -15.70 11.50
C LEU A 107 -25.72 -15.33 12.77
N LEU A 108 -26.32 -15.44 13.95
CA LEU A 108 -25.61 -15.20 15.22
C LEU A 108 -24.56 -16.30 15.50
N PRO A 109 -23.49 -15.98 16.25
CA PRO A 109 -22.47 -16.96 16.64
C PRO A 109 -23.02 -17.96 17.67
N GLU A 110 -22.58 -19.22 17.58
CA GLU A 110 -22.95 -20.26 18.56
C GLU A 110 -22.35 -20.02 19.95
N ARG A 111 -21.19 -19.35 20.01
CA ARG A 111 -20.53 -18.95 21.25
C ARG A 111 -19.96 -17.55 21.11
N LEU A 112 -20.16 -16.71 22.13
CA LEU A 112 -19.56 -15.39 22.19
C LEU A 112 -18.09 -15.48 22.63
N HIS A 113 -17.27 -14.55 22.14
CA HIS A 113 -15.88 -14.41 22.56
C HIS A 113 -15.79 -14.14 24.08
N ASN A 114 -14.74 -14.64 24.75
CA ASN A 114 -14.56 -14.56 26.21
C ASN A 114 -14.63 -13.12 26.79
N MET A 115 -14.33 -12.09 25.99
CA MET A 115 -14.51 -10.68 26.38
C MET A 115 -15.96 -10.27 26.65
N HIS A 116 -16.94 -11.05 26.19
CA HIS A 116 -18.36 -10.82 26.47
C HIS A 116 -18.83 -11.49 27.76
N SER A 117 -17.94 -12.14 28.52
CA SER A 117 -18.26 -12.81 29.79
C SER A 117 -18.81 -11.86 30.85
N SER A 118 -18.49 -10.57 30.77
CA SER A 118 -18.99 -9.51 31.65
C SER A 118 -20.39 -9.00 31.29
N LEU A 119 -20.99 -9.44 30.18
CA LEU A 119 -22.35 -9.05 29.80
C LEU A 119 -23.39 -9.84 30.61
N PRO A 120 -24.54 -9.24 30.96
CA PRO A 120 -25.64 -9.95 31.59
C PRO A 120 -26.09 -11.16 30.75
N GLU A 121 -26.46 -12.26 31.42
CA GLU A 121 -26.95 -13.51 30.81
C GLU A 121 -27.92 -13.25 29.65
N ALA A 122 -28.97 -12.46 29.89
CA ALA A 122 -29.99 -12.16 28.89
C ALA A 122 -29.44 -11.52 27.60
N LYS A 123 -28.46 -10.61 27.73
CA LYS A 123 -27.79 -10.01 26.56
C LYS A 123 -26.88 -11.00 25.84
N ARG A 124 -26.24 -11.91 26.58
CA ARG A 124 -25.43 -12.97 25.97
C ARG A 124 -26.34 -13.92 25.18
N THR A 125 -27.48 -14.31 25.73
CA THR A 125 -28.49 -15.14 25.07
C THR A 125 -29.07 -14.49 23.81
N ASP A 126 -29.32 -13.17 23.83
CA ASP A 126 -29.80 -12.44 22.64
C ASP A 126 -28.73 -12.25 21.55
N MET A 127 -27.45 -12.41 21.91
CA MET A 127 -26.31 -12.29 20.99
C MET A 127 -25.74 -13.63 20.55
N THR A 128 -26.27 -14.75 21.05
CA THR A 128 -25.92 -16.11 20.61
C THR A 128 -27.01 -16.70 19.73
N ARG A 129 -26.63 -17.63 18.86
CA ARG A 129 -27.54 -18.40 18.02
C ARG A 129 -28.58 -19.13 18.88
N ALA A 130 -29.82 -19.14 18.40
CA ALA A 130 -30.95 -19.88 18.97
C ALA A 130 -31.43 -20.90 17.92
N PRO A 131 -30.78 -22.09 17.82
CA PRO A 131 -31.06 -23.08 16.78
C PRO A 131 -32.52 -23.54 16.75
N GLU A 132 -33.22 -23.49 17.87
CA GLU A 132 -34.64 -23.80 18.00
C GLU A 132 -35.54 -22.91 17.13
N LEU A 133 -35.12 -21.68 16.79
CA LEU A 133 -35.87 -20.79 15.89
C LEU A 133 -35.76 -21.19 14.42
N SER A 134 -34.87 -22.13 14.07
CA SER A 134 -34.76 -22.64 12.70
C SER A 134 -36.03 -23.37 12.23
N SER A 135 -36.81 -23.94 13.17
CA SER A 135 -38.08 -24.60 12.85
C SER A 135 -39.19 -23.64 12.45
N HIS A 136 -39.00 -22.32 12.59
CA HIS A 136 -39.93 -21.32 12.05
C HIS A 136 -39.77 -21.15 10.54
N PHE A 137 -38.69 -21.64 9.93
CA PHE A 137 -38.43 -21.54 8.50
C PHE A 137 -38.70 -22.90 7.84
N ASP A 138 -39.90 -23.03 7.27
CA ASP A 138 -40.29 -24.25 6.57
C ASP A 138 -39.50 -24.44 5.27
N GLY A 139 -39.12 -25.69 4.99
CA GLY A 139 -38.45 -26.05 3.74
C GLY A 139 -36.96 -25.68 3.66
N VAL A 140 -36.29 -25.44 4.79
CA VAL A 140 -34.81 -25.32 4.83
C VAL A 140 -34.18 -26.62 4.34
N LEU A 141 -33.31 -26.53 3.34
CA LEU A 141 -32.63 -27.67 2.72
C LEU A 141 -31.12 -27.59 2.94
N ASP A 142 -30.50 -28.71 3.31
CA ASP A 142 -29.04 -28.83 3.26
C ASP A 142 -28.61 -29.14 1.82
N ILE A 143 -27.78 -28.28 1.25
CA ILE A 143 -27.17 -28.49 -0.06
C ILE A 143 -25.98 -29.42 0.13
N ASN A 144 -26.13 -30.66 -0.31
CA ASN A 144 -25.15 -31.70 -0.09
C ASN A 144 -24.44 -32.11 -1.38
N HIS A 145 -25.05 -31.87 -2.54
CA HIS A 145 -24.68 -32.49 -3.80
C HIS A 145 -24.54 -31.51 -4.97
N SER A 146 -25.09 -30.30 -4.88
CA SER A 146 -25.02 -29.29 -5.92
C SER A 146 -23.99 -28.22 -5.61
N PRO A 147 -22.98 -28.01 -6.46
CA PRO A 147 -22.08 -26.87 -6.33
C PRO A 147 -22.81 -25.59 -6.72
N THR A 148 -22.44 -24.48 -6.08
CA THR A 148 -22.95 -23.14 -6.40
C THR A 148 -21.85 -22.29 -7.01
N ILE A 149 -22.07 -21.86 -8.26
CA ILE A 149 -21.14 -21.07 -9.08
C ILE A 149 -21.70 -19.65 -9.19
N LEU A 150 -20.97 -18.67 -8.67
CA LEU A 150 -21.32 -17.25 -8.70
C LEU A 150 -20.35 -16.49 -9.60
N ILE A 151 -20.87 -15.78 -10.59
CA ILE A 151 -20.08 -15.09 -11.62
C ILE A 151 -20.31 -13.58 -11.49
N CYS A 152 -19.25 -12.79 -11.39
CA CYS A 152 -19.34 -11.33 -11.28
C CYS A 152 -19.95 -10.69 -12.55
N GLY A 153 -21.15 -10.11 -12.44
CA GLY A 153 -21.97 -9.66 -13.59
C GLY A 153 -22.10 -8.15 -13.83
N HIS A 154 -21.44 -7.30 -13.04
CA HIS A 154 -21.72 -5.85 -13.03
C HIS A 154 -21.29 -5.11 -14.31
N GLY A 155 -22.25 -4.65 -15.12
CA GLY A 155 -21.98 -3.90 -16.36
C GLY A 155 -21.58 -2.44 -16.17
N GLY A 156 -22.09 -1.75 -15.14
CA GLY A 156 -21.89 -0.30 -14.95
C GLY A 156 -20.52 0.15 -14.38
N ARG A 157 -19.75 -0.74 -13.75
CA ARG A 157 -18.51 -0.43 -13.01
C ARG A 157 -17.27 -0.95 -13.74
N ASP A 158 -17.35 -2.19 -14.22
CA ASP A 158 -16.37 -2.74 -15.14
C ASP A 158 -17.11 -3.33 -16.33
N LEU A 159 -17.10 -2.58 -17.44
CA LEU A 159 -17.68 -3.01 -18.71
C LEU A 159 -17.18 -4.40 -19.12
N ARG A 160 -15.98 -4.82 -18.70
CA ARG A 160 -15.44 -6.16 -18.99
C ARG A 160 -16.17 -7.25 -18.21
N CYS A 161 -16.60 -7.03 -16.96
CA CYS A 161 -17.38 -8.01 -16.20
C CYS A 161 -18.79 -8.17 -16.78
N GLY A 162 -19.47 -7.07 -17.11
CA GLY A 162 -20.78 -7.14 -17.79
C GLY A 162 -20.71 -7.85 -19.15
N VAL A 163 -19.60 -7.73 -19.87
CA VAL A 163 -19.37 -8.45 -21.15
C VAL A 163 -19.00 -9.92 -20.93
N MET A 164 -18.15 -10.23 -19.94
CA MET A 164 -17.65 -11.59 -19.72
C MET A 164 -18.63 -12.50 -18.97
N ALA A 165 -19.47 -11.96 -18.09
CA ALA A 165 -20.33 -12.78 -17.24
C ALA A 165 -21.36 -13.63 -18.00
N PRO A 166 -22.08 -13.11 -19.01
CA PRO A 166 -22.99 -13.92 -19.83
C PRO A 166 -22.25 -15.01 -20.61
N ALA A 167 -21.01 -14.73 -21.06
CA ALA A 167 -20.18 -15.70 -21.77
C ALA A 167 -19.70 -16.83 -20.85
N LEU A 168 -19.29 -16.50 -19.62
CA LEU A 168 -18.90 -17.47 -18.61
C LEU A 168 -20.11 -18.30 -18.15
N GLU A 169 -21.26 -17.69 -17.86
CA GLU A 169 -22.50 -18.38 -17.49
C GLU A 169 -22.89 -19.41 -18.56
N SER A 170 -22.94 -18.99 -19.83
CA SER A 170 -23.26 -19.87 -20.96
C SER A 170 -22.25 -21.02 -21.11
N GLU A 171 -20.96 -20.76 -20.89
CA GLU A 171 -19.92 -21.77 -21.01
C GLU A 171 -19.94 -22.78 -19.84
N PHE A 172 -20.19 -22.33 -18.61
CA PHE A 172 -20.42 -23.22 -17.47
C PHE A 172 -21.64 -24.11 -17.69
N GLN A 173 -22.76 -23.53 -18.14
CA GLN A 173 -23.97 -24.31 -18.48
C GLN A 173 -23.66 -25.36 -19.54
N ARG A 174 -23.01 -24.97 -20.65
CA ARG A 174 -22.65 -25.89 -21.73
C ARG A 174 -21.78 -27.05 -21.26
N VAL A 175 -20.73 -26.75 -20.48
CA VAL A 175 -19.78 -27.76 -19.98
C VAL A 175 -20.44 -28.70 -18.97
N LEU A 176 -21.26 -28.15 -18.06
CA LEU A 176 -21.97 -28.93 -17.05
C LEU A 176 -23.02 -29.85 -17.69
N GLN A 177 -23.78 -29.35 -18.67
CA GLN A 177 -24.74 -30.15 -19.44
C GLN A 177 -24.06 -31.28 -20.20
N ALA A 178 -22.91 -31.03 -20.82
CA ALA A 178 -22.12 -32.07 -21.49
C ALA A 178 -21.61 -33.16 -20.54
N GLN A 179 -21.50 -32.86 -19.24
CA GLN A 179 -21.10 -33.78 -18.17
C GLN A 179 -22.31 -34.38 -17.43
N GLY A 180 -23.53 -34.20 -17.95
CA GLY A 180 -24.76 -34.76 -17.36
C GLY A 180 -25.36 -33.92 -16.23
N TYR A 181 -24.83 -32.74 -15.92
CA TYR A 181 -25.39 -31.83 -14.93
C TYR A 181 -26.50 -30.96 -15.52
N LYS A 182 -27.59 -30.80 -14.78
CA LYS A 182 -28.61 -29.80 -15.07
C LYS A 182 -28.24 -28.47 -14.38
N SER A 183 -28.30 -27.37 -15.12
CA SER A 183 -28.19 -26.00 -14.60
C SER A 183 -29.59 -25.37 -14.58
N ALA A 184 -29.89 -24.54 -13.57
CA ALA A 184 -31.20 -23.89 -13.43
C ALA A 184 -31.66 -23.21 -14.75
N GLY A 185 -32.90 -23.51 -15.16
CA GLY A 185 -33.51 -23.01 -16.39
C GLY A 185 -34.57 -23.92 -17.02
N GLY A 186 -34.65 -25.20 -16.59
CA GLY A 186 -35.62 -26.17 -17.15
C GLY A 186 -36.89 -26.44 -16.33
N ASP A 187 -36.82 -26.39 -14.99
CA ASP A 187 -37.93 -26.78 -14.09
C ASP A 187 -38.05 -25.92 -12.81
N GLY A 188 -37.19 -24.92 -12.61
CA GLY A 188 -37.33 -23.84 -11.60
C GLY A 188 -37.38 -24.25 -10.13
N THR A 189 -37.19 -25.53 -9.79
CA THR A 189 -37.53 -26.06 -8.44
C THR A 189 -36.42 -26.88 -7.77
N THR A 190 -35.42 -27.37 -8.52
CA THR A 190 -34.33 -28.18 -7.95
C THR A 190 -33.15 -27.30 -7.54
N ILE A 191 -32.80 -27.31 -6.25
CA ILE A 191 -31.67 -26.53 -5.67
C ILE A 191 -30.51 -27.43 -5.18
N ASP A 192 -30.78 -28.71 -4.89
CA ASP A 192 -29.76 -29.71 -4.57
C ASP A 192 -30.04 -31.05 -5.28
N GLY A 193 -29.01 -31.66 -5.84
CA GLY A 193 -29.08 -32.95 -6.51
C GLY A 193 -27.72 -33.41 -7.06
N PRO A 194 -27.48 -34.72 -7.16
CA PRO A 194 -26.17 -35.30 -7.55
C PRO A 194 -25.70 -34.89 -8.95
N ASN A 195 -26.63 -34.60 -9.85
CA ASN A 195 -26.36 -34.17 -11.22
C ASN A 195 -26.93 -32.75 -11.46
N HIS A 196 -26.84 -31.87 -10.46
CA HIS A 196 -27.35 -30.50 -10.56
C HIS A 196 -26.29 -29.49 -10.09
N ALA A 197 -26.24 -28.31 -10.70
CA ALA A 197 -25.37 -27.20 -10.31
C ALA A 197 -26.09 -25.86 -10.35
N ASN A 198 -25.97 -25.10 -9.26
CA ASN A 198 -26.53 -23.76 -9.14
C ASN A 198 -25.56 -22.77 -9.82
N ILE A 199 -26.03 -22.01 -10.83
CA ILE A 199 -25.23 -21.00 -11.51
C ILE A 199 -25.97 -19.68 -11.41
N GLY A 200 -25.31 -18.65 -10.91
CA GLY A 200 -25.88 -17.31 -10.77
C GLY A 200 -24.88 -16.21 -11.04
N LEU A 201 -25.38 -15.07 -11.50
CA LEU A 201 -24.64 -13.81 -11.55
C LEU A 201 -24.69 -13.15 -10.17
N ILE A 202 -23.66 -12.42 -9.78
CA ILE A 202 -23.58 -11.67 -8.52
C ILE A 202 -23.10 -10.25 -8.81
N SER A 203 -23.55 -9.28 -8.00
CA SER A 203 -23.28 -7.87 -8.26
C SER A 203 -21.81 -7.47 -8.19
N HIS A 204 -20.94 -8.13 -7.40
CA HIS A 204 -19.48 -7.97 -7.52
C HIS A 204 -18.70 -9.06 -6.77
N VAL A 205 -17.47 -9.36 -7.22
CA VAL A 205 -16.53 -10.25 -6.50
C VAL A 205 -15.14 -9.59 -6.46
N GLY A 206 -14.71 -9.13 -5.28
CA GLY A 206 -13.33 -8.77 -4.97
C GLY A 206 -12.69 -7.57 -5.72
N GLY A 207 -11.46 -7.22 -5.35
CA GLY A 207 -10.69 -6.10 -5.92
C GLY A 207 -10.25 -6.36 -7.37
N HIS A 208 -10.27 -5.30 -8.20
CA HIS A 208 -10.21 -5.34 -9.67
C HIS A 208 -8.84 -5.73 -10.25
N LYS A 209 -8.43 -7.00 -10.11
CA LYS A 209 -7.24 -7.53 -10.80
C LYS A 209 -7.56 -8.18 -12.16
N TYR A 210 -8.74 -8.79 -12.31
CA TYR A 210 -9.18 -9.48 -13.54
C TYR A 210 -10.67 -9.25 -13.83
N ALA A 211 -11.08 -9.38 -15.10
CA ALA A 211 -12.48 -9.31 -15.52
C ALA A 211 -13.14 -10.71 -15.45
N GLY A 212 -14.35 -10.80 -14.88
CA GLY A 212 -15.11 -12.06 -14.83
C GLY A 212 -14.74 -13.00 -13.67
N ASN A 213 -14.50 -12.47 -12.48
CA ASN A 213 -14.24 -13.28 -11.28
C ASN A 213 -15.39 -14.26 -10.99
N VAL A 214 -15.04 -15.50 -10.62
CA VAL A 214 -15.98 -16.59 -10.32
C VAL A 214 -15.70 -17.15 -8.93
N ILE A 215 -16.75 -17.33 -8.12
CA ILE A 215 -16.70 -18.05 -6.84
C ILE A 215 -17.41 -19.39 -7.02
N ILE A 216 -16.82 -20.48 -6.52
CA ILE A 216 -17.41 -21.81 -6.55
C ILE A 216 -17.50 -22.36 -5.13
N TYR A 217 -18.72 -22.56 -4.65
CA TYR A 217 -19.02 -23.26 -3.41
C TYR A 217 -19.26 -24.75 -3.70
N ILE A 218 -18.46 -25.60 -3.07
CA ILE A 218 -18.59 -27.06 -3.18
C ILE A 218 -19.03 -27.62 -1.82
N PRO A 219 -20.26 -28.17 -1.71
CA PRO A 219 -20.73 -28.85 -0.52
C PRO A 219 -19.76 -29.89 0.05
N PRO A 220 -19.58 -29.98 1.38
CA PRO A 220 -18.68 -30.94 2.00
C PRO A 220 -19.02 -32.39 1.64
N LYS A 221 -20.31 -32.73 1.48
CA LYS A 221 -20.72 -34.08 1.10
C LYS A 221 -20.39 -34.45 -0.35
N MET A 222 -20.18 -33.48 -1.25
CA MET A 222 -19.55 -33.75 -2.57
C MET A 222 -18.06 -34.08 -2.44
N THR A 223 -17.41 -33.58 -1.37
CA THR A 223 -16.00 -33.85 -1.09
C THR A 223 -15.78 -35.08 -0.21
N VAL A 224 -16.83 -35.57 0.47
CA VAL A 224 -16.83 -36.71 1.41
C VAL A 224 -17.84 -37.75 0.94
N GLY A 225 -17.48 -38.52 -0.09
CA GLY A 225 -18.26 -39.64 -0.61
C GLY A 225 -17.52 -40.97 -0.44
N THR A 226 -18.23 -41.95 0.09
CA THR A 226 -17.85 -43.32 0.46
C THR A 226 -17.90 -44.32 -0.72
N SER A 227 -17.69 -43.86 -1.96
CA SER A 227 -17.53 -44.69 -3.15
C SER A 227 -16.25 -44.31 -3.89
N ALA A 228 -15.61 -45.28 -4.54
CA ALA A 228 -14.21 -45.26 -4.96
C ALA A 228 -13.82 -44.24 -6.05
N GLU A 229 -14.68 -43.30 -6.44
CA GLU A 229 -14.32 -42.20 -7.34
C GLU A 229 -14.81 -40.84 -6.80
N PRO A 230 -13.92 -39.83 -6.65
CA PRO A 230 -14.32 -38.49 -6.26
C PRO A 230 -15.17 -37.84 -7.35
N HIS A 231 -16.19 -37.09 -6.93
CA HIS A 231 -17.10 -36.38 -7.82
C HIS A 231 -16.32 -35.51 -8.84
N PRO A 232 -16.69 -35.47 -10.15
CA PRO A 232 -15.87 -34.84 -11.21
C PRO A 232 -15.53 -33.37 -10.97
N LEU A 233 -16.42 -32.64 -10.31
CA LEU A 233 -16.21 -31.23 -9.92
C LEU A 233 -15.39 -31.06 -8.62
N ALA A 234 -15.24 -32.12 -7.83
CA ALA A 234 -14.45 -32.15 -6.59
C ALA A 234 -13.06 -32.78 -6.77
N ALA A 235 -12.81 -33.46 -7.90
CA ALA A 235 -11.58 -34.21 -8.17
C ALA A 235 -10.29 -33.36 -8.13
N HIS A 236 -10.37 -32.04 -8.30
CA HIS A 236 -9.22 -31.14 -8.20
C HIS A 236 -9.05 -30.46 -6.83
N ALA A 237 -9.99 -30.59 -5.89
CA ALA A 237 -9.89 -29.98 -4.57
C ALA A 237 -9.07 -30.79 -3.55
N ARG A 238 -8.69 -32.05 -3.88
CA ARG A 238 -8.01 -32.97 -2.95
C ARG A 238 -6.48 -32.96 -2.96
N SER A 239 -5.81 -32.12 -3.77
CA SER A 239 -4.33 -32.15 -3.81
C SER A 239 -3.64 -31.42 -2.63
N CYS A 240 -4.38 -30.74 -1.75
CA CYS A 240 -3.79 -29.90 -0.69
C CYS A 240 -3.85 -30.49 0.74
N ALA A 241 -4.07 -31.79 0.94
CA ALA A 241 -4.05 -32.33 2.31
C ALA A 241 -3.73 -33.85 2.42
N ARG A 242 -2.45 -34.24 2.26
CA ARG A 242 -1.67 -35.20 3.07
C ARG A 242 -0.50 -35.81 2.28
N PRO A 243 0.68 -35.98 2.91
CA PRO A 243 1.81 -36.70 2.32
C PRO A 243 1.71 -38.20 2.66
N HIS A 244 1.87 -39.08 1.68
CA HIS A 244 2.41 -40.41 1.95
C HIS A 244 3.23 -40.96 0.79
N GLN A 245 4.46 -41.32 1.17
CA GLN A 245 5.42 -42.14 0.45
C GLN A 245 4.77 -43.42 -0.10
N LEU A 246 5.05 -43.76 -1.36
CA LEU A 246 5.13 -45.13 -1.81
C LEU A 246 6.38 -45.31 -2.69
N ARG A 247 7.25 -46.21 -2.23
CA ARG A 247 8.39 -46.78 -2.94
C ARG A 247 7.92 -47.40 -4.26
N PHE A 248 8.65 -47.17 -5.35
CA PHE A 248 8.54 -47.99 -6.56
C PHE A 248 9.80 -48.86 -6.73
N PRO A 249 9.64 -50.12 -7.15
CA PRO A 249 10.75 -51.05 -7.34
C PRO A 249 11.50 -50.74 -8.64
N LEU A 250 12.79 -51.06 -8.62
CA LEU A 250 13.69 -51.07 -9.75
C LEU A 250 13.11 -51.90 -10.91
N ALA A 251 12.96 -51.27 -12.07
CA ALA A 251 12.89 -51.96 -13.36
C ALA A 251 13.80 -51.24 -14.36
N SER A 252 14.90 -51.90 -14.66
CA SER A 252 15.84 -51.61 -15.72
C SER A 252 15.12 -51.48 -17.06
N ASN A 253 15.36 -50.38 -17.79
CA ASN A 253 15.39 -50.44 -19.25
C ASN A 253 16.44 -49.46 -19.78
N THR A 254 17.50 -50.07 -20.29
CA THR A 254 18.62 -49.51 -21.04
C THR A 254 18.15 -48.80 -22.30
N PHE A 255 18.47 -47.51 -22.43
CA PHE A 255 18.65 -46.85 -23.72
C PHE A 255 20.08 -46.30 -23.80
N THR A 256 20.85 -46.93 -24.67
CA THR A 256 22.25 -46.65 -24.98
C THR A 256 22.38 -45.26 -25.58
N ARG A 257 22.91 -44.28 -24.82
CA ARG A 257 23.50 -43.06 -25.38
C ARG A 257 25.01 -43.23 -25.39
N LEU A 258 25.58 -43.15 -26.59
CA LEU A 258 27.02 -43.12 -26.83
C LEU A 258 27.67 -42.02 -25.98
N ALA A 259 28.62 -42.43 -25.15
CA ALA A 259 29.42 -41.55 -24.32
C ALA A 259 30.45 -40.80 -25.19
N THR A 260 30.32 -39.48 -25.27
CA THR A 260 31.45 -38.60 -25.50
C THR A 260 31.88 -38.01 -24.17
N THR A 261 33.12 -38.29 -23.79
CA THR A 261 33.80 -37.74 -22.62
C THR A 261 33.97 -36.23 -22.79
N SER A 262 33.30 -35.44 -21.96
CA SER A 262 33.60 -34.02 -21.75
C SER A 262 33.31 -33.67 -20.30
N SER A 263 34.29 -33.01 -19.66
CA SER A 263 34.33 -32.66 -18.24
C SER A 263 33.07 -31.96 -17.74
N THR A 264 32.48 -32.44 -16.65
CA THR A 264 31.39 -31.76 -15.96
C THR A 264 31.83 -30.36 -15.50
N PRO A 265 31.17 -29.26 -15.94
CA PRO A 265 31.50 -27.92 -15.47
C PRO A 265 31.24 -27.82 -13.96
N ARG A 266 32.13 -27.12 -13.23
CA ARG A 266 31.96 -26.83 -11.79
C ARG A 266 30.57 -26.24 -11.55
N ARG A 267 29.85 -26.79 -10.56
CA ARG A 267 28.55 -26.29 -10.09
C ARG A 267 28.71 -24.83 -9.61
N LEU A 268 27.80 -23.95 -10.03
CA LEU A 268 27.76 -22.55 -9.62
C LEU A 268 27.50 -22.46 -8.10
N ASP A 269 28.42 -21.83 -7.38
CA ASP A 269 28.33 -21.55 -5.94
C ASP A 269 28.12 -20.04 -5.75
N LEU A 270 26.87 -19.64 -5.53
CA LEU A 270 26.49 -18.22 -5.43
C LEU A 270 27.09 -17.54 -4.19
N PRO A 271 27.02 -18.12 -2.97
CA PRO A 271 27.67 -17.52 -1.80
C PRO A 271 29.18 -17.30 -1.98
N ALA A 272 29.91 -18.27 -2.53
CA ALA A 272 31.34 -18.11 -2.79
C ALA A 272 31.61 -17.02 -3.84
N LEU A 273 30.72 -16.92 -4.83
CA LEU A 273 30.81 -15.91 -5.87
C LEU A 273 30.57 -14.49 -5.35
N ASP A 274 29.54 -14.31 -4.55
CA ASP A 274 29.22 -13.04 -3.92
C ASP A 274 30.39 -12.56 -3.06
N LYS A 275 30.96 -13.46 -2.24
CA LYS A 275 32.13 -13.16 -1.41
C LYS A 275 33.32 -12.69 -2.26
N LYS A 276 33.66 -13.41 -3.34
CA LYS A 276 34.73 -13.04 -4.27
C LYS A 276 34.55 -11.60 -4.78
N TRP A 277 33.35 -11.27 -5.25
CA TRP A 277 33.09 -9.96 -5.85
C TRP A 277 32.99 -8.84 -4.82
N GLN A 278 32.40 -9.10 -3.66
CA GLN A 278 32.37 -8.16 -2.54
C GLN A 278 33.79 -7.78 -2.09
N GLU A 279 34.69 -8.75 -1.92
CA GLU A 279 36.10 -8.50 -1.60
C GLU A 279 36.80 -7.70 -2.70
N LYS A 280 36.58 -8.08 -3.96
CA LYS A 280 37.17 -7.41 -5.12
C LYS A 280 36.74 -5.94 -5.20
N TRP A 281 35.45 -5.66 -5.08
CA TRP A 281 34.89 -4.30 -5.07
C TRP A 281 35.32 -3.45 -3.87
N GLN A 282 35.61 -4.08 -2.72
CA GLN A 282 36.15 -3.37 -1.56
C GLN A 282 37.63 -3.02 -1.75
N SER A 283 38.41 -3.95 -2.34
CA SER A 283 39.84 -3.75 -2.58
C SER A 283 40.14 -2.77 -3.71
N ASP A 284 39.25 -2.69 -4.69
CA ASP A 284 39.38 -1.83 -5.85
C ASP A 284 38.05 -1.11 -6.12
N ALA A 285 37.95 0.10 -5.60
CA ALA A 285 36.80 0.96 -5.78
C ALA A 285 36.54 1.32 -7.26
N THR A 286 37.53 1.14 -8.14
CA THR A 286 37.37 1.39 -9.58
C THR A 286 36.53 0.32 -10.28
N LEU A 287 36.54 -0.92 -9.79
CA LEU A 287 35.69 -1.98 -10.32
C LEU A 287 34.22 -1.80 -9.97
N ASN A 288 33.98 -1.06 -8.89
CA ASN A 288 32.67 -0.63 -8.45
C ASN A 288 32.36 0.81 -8.91
N GLN A 289 33.22 1.41 -9.76
CA GLN A 289 33.41 2.86 -9.99
C GLN A 289 32.20 3.70 -9.59
N LEU A 290 32.21 4.00 -8.29
CA LEU A 290 31.26 4.78 -7.52
C LEU A 290 31.72 6.24 -7.39
N VAL A 291 32.81 6.61 -8.06
CA VAL A 291 33.40 7.95 -8.02
C VAL A 291 33.87 8.32 -9.42
N THR A 292 33.19 9.25 -10.05
CA THR A 292 33.70 9.99 -11.20
C THR A 292 34.70 11.02 -10.71
N GLU A 293 35.98 10.85 -11.04
CA GLU A 293 36.90 11.99 -11.11
C GLU A 293 36.28 13.06 -12.03
N LYS A 294 36.54 14.33 -11.69
CA LYS A 294 36.00 15.53 -12.35
C LYS A 294 36.15 15.43 -13.89
N SER A 295 35.11 14.96 -14.58
CA SER A 295 35.02 15.09 -16.02
C SER A 295 34.76 16.56 -16.35
N THR A 296 35.45 17.06 -17.37
CA THR A 296 35.32 18.42 -17.91
C THR A 296 33.97 18.68 -18.62
N GLU A 297 33.17 17.63 -18.83
CA GLU A 297 31.79 17.69 -19.34
C GLU A 297 30.77 17.51 -18.21
N SER A 298 29.68 18.29 -18.25
CA SER A 298 28.60 18.27 -17.25
C SER A 298 27.70 17.04 -17.42
N LYS A 299 28.02 15.94 -16.74
CA LYS A 299 27.14 14.75 -16.67
C LYS A 299 25.81 15.09 -15.97
N PRO A 300 24.67 14.52 -16.41
CA PRO A 300 23.41 14.68 -15.69
C PRO A 300 23.53 14.06 -14.29
N GLN A 301 23.06 14.76 -13.27
CA GLN A 301 23.15 14.29 -11.89
C GLN A 301 21.87 13.56 -11.47
N THR A 302 21.99 12.53 -10.65
CA THR A 302 20.83 11.82 -10.10
C THR A 302 21.05 11.46 -8.65
N TYR A 303 20.12 11.85 -7.80
CA TYR A 303 20.15 11.59 -6.38
C TYR A 303 19.11 10.52 -6.03
N VAL A 304 19.59 9.30 -5.74
CA VAL A 304 18.79 8.17 -5.27
C VAL A 304 18.99 8.00 -3.77
N LEU A 305 17.93 8.05 -2.99
CA LEU A 305 18.00 7.95 -1.54
C LEU A 305 16.91 7.04 -0.98
N SER A 306 17.33 6.05 -0.20
CA SER A 306 16.45 5.27 0.65
C SER A 306 16.35 5.90 2.04
N MET A 307 15.19 5.77 2.70
CA MET A 307 15.07 6.05 4.14
C MET A 307 16.15 5.26 4.92
N PHE A 308 17.06 5.98 5.58
CA PHE A 308 18.10 5.38 6.40
C PHE A 308 17.51 4.63 7.63
N PRO A 309 18.17 3.58 8.13
CA PRO A 309 17.59 2.75 9.18
C PRO A 309 17.87 3.28 10.59
N TYR A 310 17.02 2.89 11.54
CA TYR A 310 17.30 3.01 12.97
C TYR A 310 18.28 1.91 13.41
N PRO A 311 19.45 2.22 14.00
CA PRO A 311 20.42 1.24 14.49
C PRO A 311 20.03 0.65 15.85
N SER A 312 18.82 0.07 15.90
CA SER A 312 18.23 -0.51 17.11
C SER A 312 18.48 -2.01 17.26
N GLY A 313 19.12 -2.65 16.28
CA GLY A 313 19.39 -4.09 16.22
C GLY A 313 19.95 -4.50 14.86
N THR A 314 19.48 -5.60 14.30
CA THR A 314 19.86 -6.08 12.96
C THR A 314 18.86 -5.68 11.88
N LEU A 315 19.31 -5.74 10.62
CA LEU A 315 18.43 -5.65 9.47
C LEU A 315 17.46 -6.84 9.40
N HIS A 316 16.40 -6.65 8.63
CA HIS A 316 15.43 -7.67 8.28
C HIS A 316 15.05 -7.54 6.80
N MET A 317 14.33 -8.50 6.22
CA MET A 317 14.00 -8.48 4.78
C MET A 317 13.23 -7.23 4.30
N GLY A 318 12.45 -6.58 5.18
CA GLY A 318 11.88 -5.25 4.90
C GLY A 318 12.91 -4.16 4.57
N HIS A 319 14.08 -4.18 5.21
CA HIS A 319 15.20 -3.29 4.90
C HIS A 319 15.86 -3.66 3.58
N VAL A 320 16.10 -4.96 3.35
CA VAL A 320 16.69 -5.46 2.10
C VAL A 320 15.85 -5.04 0.90
N ARG A 321 14.51 -5.06 1.01
CA ARG A 321 13.62 -4.60 -0.06
C ARG A 321 13.89 -3.15 -0.46
N VAL A 322 13.91 -2.22 0.52
CA VAL A 322 14.17 -0.79 0.27
C VAL A 322 15.53 -0.60 -0.40
N TYR A 323 16.57 -1.20 0.18
CA TYR A 323 17.95 -0.96 -0.22
C TYR A 323 18.33 -1.66 -1.52
N THR A 324 17.66 -2.77 -1.85
CA THR A 324 17.80 -3.41 -3.17
C THR A 324 17.14 -2.55 -4.24
N ILE A 325 15.95 -1.98 -3.99
CA ILE A 325 15.28 -1.09 -4.94
C ILE A 325 16.15 0.15 -5.21
N SER A 326 16.66 0.81 -4.17
CA SER A 326 17.52 2.00 -4.35
C SER A 326 18.82 1.67 -5.09
N ASP A 327 19.44 0.52 -4.79
CA ASP A 327 20.66 0.08 -5.47
C ASP A 327 20.43 -0.27 -6.95
N VAL A 328 19.29 -0.88 -7.30
CA VAL A 328 18.92 -1.14 -8.70
C VAL A 328 18.79 0.17 -9.48
N LEU A 329 18.10 1.17 -8.94
CA LEU A 329 17.96 2.48 -9.56
C LEU A 329 19.32 3.17 -9.70
N SER A 330 20.15 3.12 -8.64
CA SER A 330 21.49 3.70 -8.63
C SER A 330 22.37 3.11 -9.73
N ARG A 331 22.45 1.78 -9.82
CA ARG A 331 23.23 1.07 -10.85
C ARG A 331 22.70 1.35 -12.26
N PHE A 332 21.38 1.36 -12.43
CA PHE A 332 20.74 1.70 -13.71
C PHE A 332 21.14 3.10 -14.18
N TYR A 333 20.94 4.15 -13.38
CA TYR A 333 21.25 5.52 -13.79
C TYR A 333 22.76 5.76 -14.02
N LYS A 334 23.64 5.08 -13.28
CA LYS A 334 25.07 5.10 -13.56
C LYS A 334 25.39 4.55 -14.94
N MET A 335 24.83 3.39 -15.29
CA MET A 335 25.00 2.79 -16.62
C MET A 335 24.35 3.65 -17.72
N ARG A 336 23.39 4.51 -17.39
CA ARG A 336 22.85 5.54 -18.30
C ARG A 336 23.73 6.79 -18.42
N GLY A 337 24.88 6.82 -17.75
CA GLY A 337 25.87 7.92 -17.81
C GLY A 337 25.65 9.04 -16.80
N HIS A 338 24.77 8.86 -15.82
CA HIS A 338 24.52 9.87 -14.79
C HIS A 338 25.61 9.86 -13.70
N ASP A 339 25.89 11.03 -13.14
CA ASP A 339 26.61 11.18 -11.87
C ASP A 339 25.63 10.91 -10.72
N VAL A 340 25.69 9.70 -10.16
CA VAL A 340 24.70 9.21 -9.19
C VAL A 340 25.22 9.34 -7.76
N LEU A 341 24.46 10.06 -6.93
CA LEU A 341 24.61 10.07 -5.48
C LEU A 341 23.67 9.02 -4.88
N HIS A 342 24.23 8.02 -4.20
CA HIS A 342 23.50 6.95 -3.50
C HIS A 342 24.09 6.73 -2.10
N PRO A 343 23.79 7.61 -1.14
CA PRO A 343 24.40 7.60 0.17
C PRO A 343 23.60 6.72 1.15
N MET A 344 24.22 6.42 2.30
CA MET A 344 23.58 5.74 3.41
C MET A 344 24.07 6.36 4.73
N GLY A 345 23.25 6.28 5.77
CA GLY A 345 23.59 6.75 7.11
C GLY A 345 22.72 6.05 8.15
N TRP A 346 22.62 6.64 9.34
CA TRP A 346 21.99 6.02 10.50
C TRP A 346 21.13 7.03 11.26
N ASP A 347 19.84 6.75 11.42
CA ASP A 347 18.96 7.52 12.31
C ASP A 347 19.17 7.05 13.75
N ALA A 348 20.25 7.54 14.35
CA ALA A 348 20.91 6.94 15.49
C ALA A 348 20.46 7.49 16.86
N PHE A 349 19.79 8.64 16.88
CA PHE A 349 19.17 9.18 18.09
C PHE A 349 17.76 8.61 18.35
N GLY A 350 17.24 8.91 19.54
CA GLY A 350 15.87 8.65 19.93
C GLY A 350 15.65 7.35 20.67
N LEU A 351 14.38 7.19 21.04
CA LEU A 351 13.87 6.12 21.89
C LEU A 351 14.25 4.67 21.49
N PRO A 352 14.38 4.28 20.19
CA PRO A 352 14.61 2.87 19.84
C PRO A 352 15.96 2.35 20.33
N ALA A 353 17.01 3.14 20.13
CA ALA A 353 18.36 2.81 20.57
C ALA A 353 18.46 2.87 22.10
N GLU A 354 17.89 3.92 22.71
CA GLU A 354 17.90 4.11 24.15
C GLU A 354 17.20 2.98 24.91
N ASN A 355 15.96 2.63 24.53
CA ASN A 355 15.22 1.55 25.21
C ASN A 355 15.92 0.19 25.08
N ALA A 356 16.48 -0.10 23.89
CA ALA A 356 17.18 -1.37 23.64
C ALA A 356 18.48 -1.48 24.45
N ALA A 357 19.20 -0.36 24.61
CA ALA A 357 20.39 -0.27 25.43
C ALA A 357 20.06 -0.40 26.92
N ILE A 358 19.01 0.29 27.40
CA ILE A 358 18.50 0.22 28.78
C ILE A 358 18.12 -1.21 29.16
N GLU A 359 17.36 -1.91 28.32
CA GLU A 359 16.94 -3.30 28.56
C GLU A 359 18.14 -4.24 28.77
N ARG A 360 19.28 -3.93 28.15
CA ARG A 360 20.50 -4.75 28.18
C ARG A 360 21.54 -4.25 29.17
N GLY A 361 21.30 -3.11 29.82
CA GLY A 361 22.27 -2.48 30.72
C GLY A 361 23.53 -1.98 30.01
N ILE A 362 23.42 -1.60 28.73
CA ILE A 362 24.53 -1.09 27.90
C ILE A 362 24.34 0.41 27.70
N ASP A 363 25.43 1.15 27.53
CA ASP A 363 25.37 2.56 27.16
C ASP A 363 24.71 2.76 25.77
N PRO A 364 23.77 3.70 25.60
CA PRO A 364 23.11 3.92 24.31
C PRO A 364 24.06 4.25 23.16
N ALA A 365 25.16 4.97 23.41
CA ALA A 365 26.16 5.27 22.39
C ALA A 365 26.86 3.99 21.92
N GLU A 366 27.35 3.18 22.88
CA GLU A 366 28.02 1.92 22.60
C GLU A 366 27.11 0.94 21.84
N TRP A 367 25.85 0.78 22.30
CA TRP A 367 24.85 -0.06 21.64
C TRP A 367 24.57 0.40 20.20
N THR A 368 24.48 1.70 20.00
CA THR A 368 24.24 2.32 18.70
C THR A 368 25.41 2.09 17.75
N GLU A 369 26.65 2.30 18.20
CA GLU A 369 27.87 2.05 17.43
C GLU A 369 28.02 0.59 17.00
N GLN A 370 27.77 -0.35 17.91
CA GLN A 370 27.80 -1.79 17.62
C GLN A 370 26.76 -2.18 16.56
N ASN A 371 25.54 -1.65 16.65
CA ASN A 371 24.48 -1.93 15.68
C ASN A 371 24.77 -1.29 14.31
N MET A 372 25.29 -0.06 14.28
CA MET A 372 25.69 0.59 13.02
C MET A 372 26.75 -0.25 12.31
N ALA A 373 27.79 -0.70 13.02
CA ALA A 373 28.82 -1.56 12.45
C ALA A 373 28.23 -2.88 11.89
N LYS A 374 27.38 -3.55 12.67
CA LYS A 374 26.74 -4.81 12.25
C LYS A 374 25.83 -4.62 11.04
N MET A 375 24.96 -3.61 11.05
CA MET A 375 24.06 -3.34 9.93
C MET A 375 24.82 -2.92 8.68
N LYS A 376 25.93 -2.19 8.82
CA LYS A 376 26.82 -1.85 7.71
C LYS A 376 27.40 -3.09 7.04
N GLU A 377 27.84 -4.07 7.84
CA GLU A 377 28.29 -5.37 7.35
C GLU A 377 27.15 -6.12 6.63
N GLN A 378 25.93 -6.13 7.19
CA GLN A 378 24.78 -6.74 6.53
C GLN A 378 24.44 -6.06 5.20
N LEU A 379 24.50 -4.72 5.11
CA LEU A 379 24.30 -3.97 3.86
C LEU A 379 25.37 -4.31 2.82
N ARG A 380 26.63 -4.48 3.23
CA ARG A 380 27.70 -4.96 2.36
C ARG A 380 27.46 -6.40 1.92
N GLY A 381 26.96 -7.26 2.81
CA GLY A 381 26.65 -8.66 2.54
C GLY A 381 25.53 -8.86 1.51
N ILE A 382 24.62 -7.89 1.33
CA ILE A 382 23.62 -7.89 0.24
C ILE A 382 24.10 -7.16 -1.04
N SER A 383 25.42 -6.95 -1.19
CA SER A 383 26.06 -6.39 -2.40
C SER A 383 25.56 -4.99 -2.83
N THR A 384 25.14 -4.15 -1.86
CA THR A 384 24.71 -2.77 -2.14
C THR A 384 25.89 -1.83 -2.42
N SER A 385 25.69 -0.86 -3.31
CA SER A 385 26.68 0.11 -3.77
C SER A 385 26.41 1.52 -3.19
N PHE A 386 26.58 1.67 -1.88
CA PHE A 386 26.43 2.97 -1.20
C PHE A 386 27.72 3.81 -1.23
N ASN A 387 27.57 5.13 -1.31
CA ASN A 387 28.64 6.11 -1.11
C ASN A 387 29.01 6.23 0.37
N TRP A 388 29.74 5.25 0.91
CA TRP A 388 30.15 5.20 2.31
C TRP A 388 31.09 6.35 2.73
N ASP A 389 31.71 7.05 1.78
CA ASP A 389 32.48 8.27 2.02
C ASP A 389 31.62 9.45 2.51
N ARG A 390 30.29 9.34 2.35
CA ARG A 390 29.25 10.28 2.79
C ARG A 390 28.40 9.74 3.92
N GLU A 391 28.87 8.71 4.63
CA GLU A 391 28.16 8.14 5.78
C GLU A 391 27.87 9.20 6.85
N LEU A 392 26.65 9.16 7.41
CA LEU A 392 26.21 10.03 8.49
C LEU A 392 25.65 9.20 9.63
N ALA A 393 25.86 9.65 10.86
CA ALA A 393 25.13 9.17 12.04
C ALA A 393 24.51 10.37 12.75
N THR A 394 23.20 10.37 12.96
CA THR A 394 22.51 11.54 13.55
C THR A 394 22.95 11.80 14.99
N CYS A 395 23.43 10.78 15.70
CA CYS A 395 23.99 10.89 17.05
C CYS A 395 25.42 11.49 17.10
N SER A 396 26.08 11.67 15.95
CA SER A 396 27.44 12.23 15.92
C SER A 396 27.43 13.74 16.22
N PRO A 397 28.37 14.26 17.05
CA PRO A 397 28.49 15.69 17.32
C PRO A 397 28.59 16.56 16.06
N GLU A 398 29.24 16.05 15.02
CA GLU A 398 29.40 16.73 13.74
C GLU A 398 28.06 16.92 13.02
N PHE A 399 27.13 15.97 13.14
CA PHE A 399 25.79 16.06 12.57
C PHE A 399 24.89 16.97 13.42
N TYR A 400 24.71 16.65 14.70
CA TYR A 400 23.72 17.37 15.51
C TYR A 400 24.15 18.79 15.88
N ALA A 401 25.42 19.17 15.74
CA ALA A 401 25.84 20.58 15.74
C ALA A 401 25.06 21.39 14.69
N GLN A 402 24.83 20.80 13.52
CA GLN A 402 24.08 21.45 12.45
C GLN A 402 22.57 21.35 12.69
N THR A 403 22.06 20.28 13.30
CA THR A 403 20.67 20.25 13.80
C THR A 403 20.42 21.39 14.79
N GLN A 404 21.33 21.60 15.76
CA GLN A 404 21.26 22.70 16.72
C GLN A 404 21.32 24.06 16.01
N ARG A 405 22.16 24.21 14.98
CA ARG A 405 22.21 25.43 14.17
C ARG A 405 20.89 25.70 13.43
N ILE A 406 20.24 24.68 12.85
CA ILE A 406 18.93 24.82 12.21
C ILE A 406 17.86 25.21 13.25
N PHE A 407 17.90 24.65 14.45
CA PHE A 407 17.03 25.08 15.55
C PHE A 407 17.22 26.58 15.85
N LEU A 408 18.47 27.06 15.95
CA LEU A 408 18.74 28.48 16.19
C LEU A 408 18.23 29.37 15.04
N MET A 409 18.39 28.95 13.79
CA MET A 409 17.82 29.66 12.63
C MET A 409 16.29 29.76 12.72
N LEU A 410 15.60 28.69 13.14
CA LEU A 410 14.15 28.70 13.37
C LEU A 410 13.79 29.62 14.55
N TYR A 411 14.58 29.60 15.62
CA TYR A 411 14.38 30.42 16.81
C TYR A 411 14.50 31.92 16.50
N GLU A 412 15.52 32.32 15.76
CA GLU A 412 15.74 33.70 15.30
C GLU A 412 14.57 34.24 14.46
N LYS A 413 13.88 33.36 13.72
CA LYS A 413 12.69 33.69 12.93
C LYS A 413 11.37 33.58 13.71
N GLY A 414 11.41 33.27 15.01
CA GLY A 414 10.22 33.07 15.84
C GLY A 414 9.41 31.80 15.49
N LEU A 415 10.01 30.89 14.73
CA LEU A 415 9.44 29.60 14.32
C LEU A 415 9.71 28.51 15.35
N ALA A 416 10.80 28.57 16.10
CA ALA A 416 11.00 27.76 17.30
C ALA A 416 10.61 28.59 18.54
N TYR A 417 9.67 28.10 19.35
CA TYR A 417 9.19 28.83 20.53
C TYR A 417 8.77 27.87 21.65
N GLN A 418 8.71 28.41 22.87
CA GLN A 418 8.27 27.67 24.05
C GLN A 418 6.84 28.08 24.44
N SER A 419 5.99 27.11 24.78
CA SER A 419 4.62 27.35 25.26
C SER A 419 4.21 26.28 26.26
N GLU A 420 3.31 26.64 27.18
CA GLU A 420 2.57 25.64 27.95
C GLU A 420 1.59 24.93 27.03
N ALA A 421 1.53 23.61 27.14
CA ALA A 421 0.61 22.79 26.38
C ALA A 421 0.21 21.55 27.17
N LEU A 422 -1.03 21.11 26.92
CA LEU A 422 -1.50 19.80 27.37
C LEU A 422 -0.93 18.70 26.47
N VAL A 423 0.21 18.15 26.86
CA VAL A 423 1.00 17.20 26.10
C VAL A 423 0.56 15.76 26.29
N ASN A 424 0.81 14.94 25.28
CA ASN A 424 0.70 13.49 25.39
C ASN A 424 1.90 12.98 26.18
N TYR A 425 1.69 12.21 27.24
CA TYR A 425 2.75 11.60 28.03
C TYR A 425 2.61 10.08 28.02
N ASP A 426 3.67 9.38 27.69
CA ASP A 426 3.75 7.92 27.78
C ASP A 426 4.24 7.53 29.18
N PRO A 427 3.42 6.88 30.02
CA PRO A 427 3.84 6.52 31.38
C PRO A 427 4.85 5.36 31.42
N VAL A 428 4.94 4.56 30.34
CA VAL A 428 5.92 3.46 30.22
C VAL A 428 7.26 4.01 29.74
N ASP A 429 7.26 4.76 28.64
CA ASP A 429 8.47 5.41 28.11
C ASP A 429 8.86 6.67 28.92
N LYS A 430 8.04 7.12 29.87
CA LYS A 430 8.27 8.30 30.73
C LYS A 430 8.67 9.55 29.95
N THR A 431 8.03 9.79 28.81
CA THR A 431 8.35 10.91 27.91
C THR A 431 7.10 11.49 27.28
N VAL A 432 7.17 12.76 26.88
CA VAL A 432 6.15 13.35 26.01
C VAL A 432 6.22 12.79 24.59
N LEU A 433 5.07 12.75 23.94
CA LEU A 433 4.86 12.31 22.57
C LEU A 433 4.23 13.45 21.73
N ALA A 434 4.65 13.58 20.48
CA ALA A 434 3.92 14.40 19.51
C ALA A 434 2.51 13.83 19.26
N ASN A 435 1.58 14.62 18.72
CA ASN A 435 0.23 14.13 18.39
C ASN A 435 0.27 12.98 17.37
N GLU A 436 1.29 13.05 16.53
CA GLU A 436 1.73 12.13 15.50
C GLU A 436 2.17 10.75 16.03
N GLN A 437 2.63 10.69 17.28
CA GLN A 437 3.15 9.48 17.92
C GLN A 437 2.08 8.80 18.81
N VAL A 438 0.85 9.29 18.78
CA VAL A 438 -0.29 8.69 19.46
C VAL A 438 -1.25 8.16 18.39
N ASP A 439 -1.64 6.89 18.50
CA ASP A 439 -2.46 6.19 17.50
C ASP A 439 -3.90 6.75 17.43
N ALA A 440 -4.89 6.01 16.93
CA ALA A 440 -6.29 6.46 16.96
C ALA A 440 -7.03 6.18 18.30
N ASN A 441 -6.56 5.20 19.07
CA ASN A 441 -7.29 4.55 20.18
C ASN A 441 -6.90 4.96 21.60
N GLY A 442 -5.70 5.43 21.80
CA GLY A 442 -5.28 6.20 23.00
C GLY A 442 -3.81 6.06 23.28
N PHE A 443 -3.13 5.32 22.43
CA PHE A 443 -1.98 4.57 22.83
C PHE A 443 -0.77 5.11 22.11
N SER A 444 0.34 5.03 22.83
CA SER A 444 1.64 5.25 22.26
C SER A 444 1.83 4.30 21.09
N TRP A 445 2.26 4.83 19.94
CA TRP A 445 2.54 4.04 18.74
C TRP A 445 3.59 2.94 18.96
N ARG A 446 4.32 3.00 20.08
CA ARG A 446 5.45 2.14 20.39
C ARG A 446 5.21 1.27 21.61
N SER A 447 5.07 1.88 22.79
CA SER A 447 4.93 1.12 24.04
C SER A 447 3.57 0.41 24.13
N GLY A 448 2.59 0.84 23.33
CA GLY A 448 1.21 0.41 23.46
C GLY A 448 0.56 0.88 24.76
N ALA A 449 1.23 1.72 25.56
CA ALA A 449 0.71 2.27 26.79
C ALA A 449 -0.36 3.32 26.51
N LYS A 450 -1.34 3.41 27.41
CA LYS A 450 -2.36 4.46 27.35
C LYS A 450 -1.69 5.80 27.66
N VAL A 451 -1.81 6.75 26.74
CA VAL A 451 -1.19 8.06 26.86
C VAL A 451 -1.96 8.92 27.86
N GLU A 452 -1.24 9.51 28.81
CA GLU A 452 -1.74 10.47 29.78
C GLU A 452 -1.63 11.90 29.25
N LYS A 453 -2.35 12.85 29.87
CA LYS A 453 -2.28 14.27 29.53
C LYS A 453 -1.66 15.07 30.66
N LEU A 454 -0.49 15.66 30.42
CA LEU A 454 0.21 16.52 31.37
C LEU A 454 0.27 17.94 30.84
N ASN A 455 0.21 18.95 31.71
CA ASN A 455 0.46 20.33 31.30
C ASN A 455 1.94 20.63 31.53
N LEU A 456 2.71 20.80 30.46
CA LEU A 456 4.15 21.05 30.52
C LEU A 456 4.51 22.22 29.60
N LYS A 457 5.54 22.97 30.01
CA LYS A 457 6.16 24.00 29.18
C LYS A 457 7.14 23.32 28.22
N GLN A 458 6.90 23.42 26.91
CA GLN A 458 7.59 22.60 25.89
C GLN A 458 7.96 23.43 24.66
N TRP A 459 8.87 22.89 23.84
CA TRP A 459 9.33 23.52 22.59
C TRP A 459 8.53 23.05 21.39
N PHE A 460 8.18 24.02 20.53
CA PHE A 460 7.40 23.82 19.32
C PHE A 460 8.06 24.44 18.10
N PHE A 461 7.93 23.79 16.95
CA PHE A 461 8.12 24.41 15.64
C PHE A 461 6.79 24.84 15.06
N ARG A 462 6.71 26.10 14.62
CA ARG A 462 5.52 26.74 14.03
C ARG A 462 5.27 26.31 12.59
N ILE A 463 5.15 25.01 12.35
CA ILE A 463 4.83 24.43 11.05
C ILE A 463 3.51 24.95 10.48
N THR A 464 2.58 25.40 11.35
CA THR A 464 1.31 25.99 10.89
C THR A 464 1.47 27.28 10.09
N GLN A 465 2.62 27.96 10.17
CA GLN A 465 2.92 29.10 9.30
C GLN A 465 3.07 28.69 7.82
N PHE A 466 3.46 27.45 7.56
CA PHE A 466 3.68 26.89 6.21
C PHE A 466 2.48 26.08 5.69
N LYS A 467 1.35 26.03 6.43
CA LYS A 467 0.22 25.13 6.14
C LYS A 467 -0.37 25.29 4.72
N GLU A 468 -0.38 26.51 4.19
CA GLU A 468 -0.93 26.79 2.86
C GLU A 468 0.00 26.27 1.76
N GLU A 469 1.29 26.56 1.86
CA GLU A 469 2.31 26.07 0.93
C GLU A 469 2.42 24.54 1.00
N LEU A 470 2.42 23.97 2.20
CA LEU A 470 2.41 22.53 2.41
C LEU A 470 1.19 21.85 1.79
N LEU A 471 0.03 22.52 1.73
CA LEU A 471 -1.17 21.97 1.09
C LEU A 471 -1.14 22.16 -0.42
N LYS A 472 -0.88 23.38 -0.88
CA LYS A 472 -0.88 23.78 -2.30
C LYS A 472 0.14 22.98 -3.10
N ASP A 473 1.34 22.81 -2.57
CA ASP A 473 2.43 22.20 -3.32
C ASP A 473 2.31 20.68 -3.42
N LEU A 474 1.34 20.04 -2.73
CA LEU A 474 1.01 18.62 -2.96
C LEU A 474 0.57 18.35 -4.40
N ASP A 475 -0.05 19.33 -5.06
CA ASP A 475 -0.48 19.18 -6.45
C ASP A 475 0.72 19.13 -7.40
N SER A 476 1.82 19.79 -7.07
CA SER A 476 3.07 19.72 -7.84
C SER A 476 3.78 18.37 -7.73
N LEU A 477 3.49 17.62 -6.67
CA LEU A 477 4.01 16.27 -6.44
C LEU A 477 3.16 15.19 -7.13
N SER A 478 2.02 15.57 -7.72
CA SER A 478 1.18 14.64 -8.48
C SER A 478 1.94 14.08 -9.68
N GLY A 479 1.86 12.76 -9.87
CA GLY A 479 2.65 12.03 -10.86
C GLY A 479 4.00 11.52 -10.34
N GLY A 480 4.63 12.21 -9.38
CA GLY A 480 5.86 11.74 -8.71
C GLY A 480 5.59 10.98 -7.41
N TRP A 481 4.49 11.28 -6.73
CA TRP A 481 4.11 10.68 -5.44
C TRP A 481 2.84 9.83 -5.55
N PRO A 482 2.69 8.77 -4.73
CA PRO A 482 1.45 7.98 -4.67
C PRO A 482 0.27 8.81 -4.17
N GLU A 483 -0.88 8.70 -4.83
CA GLU A 483 -2.10 9.42 -4.46
C GLU A 483 -2.55 9.13 -3.02
N ARG A 484 -2.31 7.90 -2.54
CA ARG A 484 -2.58 7.53 -1.14
C ARG A 484 -1.81 8.41 -0.16
N VAL A 485 -0.53 8.69 -0.43
CA VAL A 485 0.31 9.54 0.44
C VAL A 485 -0.15 10.99 0.37
N LEU A 486 -0.43 11.50 -0.83
CA LEU A 486 -0.95 12.86 -1.03
C LEU A 486 -2.29 13.05 -0.30
N SER A 487 -3.21 12.11 -0.43
CA SER A 487 -4.50 12.11 0.26
C SER A 487 -4.33 12.08 1.79
N MET A 488 -3.41 11.25 2.31
CA MET A 488 -3.11 11.22 3.75
C MET A 488 -2.60 12.57 4.26
N GLN A 489 -1.73 13.26 3.52
CA GLN A 489 -1.25 14.59 3.90
C GLN A 489 -2.35 15.66 3.79
N ARG A 490 -3.15 15.68 2.70
CA ARG A 490 -4.29 16.60 2.56
C ARG A 490 -5.27 16.47 3.75
N ASN A 491 -5.60 15.23 4.12
CA ASN A 491 -6.48 14.93 5.24
C ASN A 491 -5.87 15.29 6.61
N TRP A 492 -4.54 15.21 6.73
CA TRP A 492 -3.83 15.59 7.96
C TRP A 492 -3.76 17.10 8.15
N LEU A 493 -3.41 17.82 7.09
CA LEU A 493 -3.44 19.29 7.04
C LEU A 493 -4.86 19.79 7.35
N GLY A 494 -5.86 19.16 6.72
CA GLY A 494 -7.27 19.28 7.07
C GLY A 494 -7.78 20.72 6.99
N LYS A 495 -7.52 21.40 5.86
CA LYS A 495 -8.12 22.70 5.55
C LYS A 495 -9.62 22.55 5.41
N SER A 496 -10.37 23.36 6.13
CA SER A 496 -11.83 23.37 6.08
C SER A 496 -12.35 24.79 6.03
N GLN A 497 -13.25 25.07 5.09
CA GLN A 497 -13.97 26.33 5.02
C GLN A 497 -15.34 26.17 5.68
N GLY A 498 -15.74 27.17 6.46
CA GLY A 498 -16.99 27.14 7.19
C GLY A 498 -17.34 28.51 7.74
N ALA A 499 -18.09 28.52 8.84
CA ALA A 499 -18.41 29.74 9.56
C ALA A 499 -18.22 29.57 11.06
N LYS A 500 -17.77 30.65 11.70
CA LYS A 500 -17.87 30.83 13.13
C LYS A 500 -19.21 31.49 13.43
N VAL A 501 -20.04 30.81 14.22
CA VAL A 501 -21.39 31.24 14.58
C VAL A 501 -21.42 31.49 16.08
N ARG A 502 -21.98 32.62 16.50
CA ARG A 502 -22.13 33.01 17.91
C ARG A 502 -23.55 32.70 18.36
N PHE A 503 -23.66 31.87 19.38
CA PHE A 503 -24.91 31.57 20.05
C PHE A 503 -24.98 32.31 21.39
N PRO A 504 -25.96 33.21 21.59
CA PRO A 504 -26.18 33.80 22.90
C PRO A 504 -26.75 32.74 23.84
N VAL A 505 -26.05 32.44 24.93
CA VAL A 505 -26.43 31.44 25.92
C VAL A 505 -26.64 32.09 27.28
N THR A 506 -27.81 31.89 27.88
CA THR A 506 -28.09 32.33 29.25
C THR A 506 -27.75 31.23 30.24
N ILE A 507 -26.82 31.50 31.16
CA ILE A 507 -26.43 30.58 32.24
C ILE A 507 -27.15 31.01 33.51
N ASN A 508 -27.87 30.07 34.13
CA ASN A 508 -28.61 30.23 35.40
C ASN A 508 -29.65 31.36 35.39
N GLY A 509 -30.09 31.82 34.22
CA GLY A 509 -31.09 32.89 34.09
C GLY A 509 -30.57 34.31 34.32
N GLU A 510 -29.28 34.49 34.63
CA GLU A 510 -28.72 35.79 35.05
C GLU A 510 -27.55 36.27 34.18
N LYS A 511 -26.75 35.37 33.60
CA LYS A 511 -25.53 35.70 32.85
C LYS A 511 -25.69 35.30 31.38
N GLU A 512 -25.74 36.27 30.48
CA GLU A 512 -25.66 36.01 29.03
C GLU A 512 -24.19 35.93 28.60
N VAL A 513 -23.83 34.84 27.92
CA VAL A 513 -22.49 34.59 27.39
C VAL A 513 -22.63 34.15 25.93
N ASP A 514 -21.86 34.77 25.06
CA ASP A 514 -21.76 34.33 23.66
C ASP A 514 -20.86 33.10 23.54
N VAL A 515 -21.43 31.99 23.06
CA VAL A 515 -20.68 30.77 22.74
C VAL A 515 -20.37 30.76 21.24
N GLY A 516 -19.08 30.86 20.90
CA GLY A 516 -18.61 30.75 19.51
C GLY A 516 -18.43 29.29 19.08
N VAL A 517 -19.06 28.90 17.98
CA VAL A 517 -19.00 27.54 17.41
C VAL A 517 -18.50 27.61 15.97
N PHE A 518 -17.60 26.71 15.58
CA PHE A 518 -17.20 26.54 14.18
C PHE A 518 -18.01 25.40 13.54
N THR A 519 -18.52 25.62 12.33
CA THR A 519 -19.16 24.58 11.52
C THR A 519 -18.78 24.70 10.04
N THR A 520 -18.50 23.58 9.38
CA THR A 520 -18.35 23.48 7.92
C THR A 520 -19.70 23.35 7.21
N ARG A 521 -20.80 23.25 7.97
CA ARG A 521 -22.17 23.14 7.48
C ARG A 521 -23.07 24.27 8.00
N PRO A 522 -22.83 25.55 7.66
CA PRO A 522 -23.74 26.64 8.07
C PRO A 522 -25.15 26.48 7.48
N ASP A 523 -25.27 25.77 6.36
CA ASP A 523 -26.53 25.36 5.74
C ASP A 523 -27.46 24.58 6.68
N THR A 524 -26.91 23.84 7.65
CA THR A 524 -27.70 23.05 8.61
C THR A 524 -28.03 23.80 9.90
N LEU A 525 -27.81 25.12 9.99
CA LEU A 525 -28.00 25.86 11.25
C LEU A 525 -29.44 25.80 11.80
N TYR A 526 -30.43 25.70 10.92
CA TYR A 526 -31.84 25.53 11.32
C TYR A 526 -32.14 24.17 11.97
N GLY A 527 -31.23 23.20 11.83
CA GLY A 527 -31.31 21.87 12.45
C GLY A 527 -30.51 21.73 13.75
N VAL A 528 -29.94 22.81 14.28
CA VAL A 528 -29.17 22.75 15.53
C VAL A 528 -30.13 22.65 16.72
N GLU A 529 -30.14 21.50 17.39
CA GLU A 529 -31.00 21.25 18.55
C GLU A 529 -30.31 21.48 19.90
N TYR A 530 -28.98 21.35 19.96
CA TYR A 530 -28.18 21.54 21.16
C TYR A 530 -26.75 21.99 20.83
N LEU A 531 -26.07 22.57 21.82
CA LEU A 531 -24.64 22.88 21.75
C LEU A 531 -23.87 21.94 22.67
N ALA A 532 -22.85 21.28 22.15
CA ALA A 532 -21.93 20.47 22.94
C ALA A 532 -20.68 21.29 23.26
N LEU A 533 -20.34 21.39 24.56
CA LEU A 533 -19.16 22.11 25.04
C LEU A 533 -18.07 21.10 25.45
N SER A 534 -16.80 21.48 25.25
CA SER A 534 -15.68 20.66 25.71
C SER A 534 -15.66 20.56 27.23
N LEU A 535 -15.16 19.45 27.77
CA LEU A 535 -15.05 19.22 29.22
C LEU A 535 -14.28 20.33 29.96
N ASN A 536 -13.32 20.97 29.28
CA ASN A 536 -12.51 22.06 29.83
C ASN A 536 -13.04 23.46 29.46
N HIS A 537 -14.26 23.55 28.93
CA HIS A 537 -14.84 24.85 28.57
C HIS A 537 -15.13 25.66 29.85
N PRO A 538 -14.84 26.97 29.92
CA PRO A 538 -15.03 27.77 31.13
C PRO A 538 -16.43 27.65 31.75
N ILE A 539 -17.47 27.65 30.90
CA ILE A 539 -18.87 27.44 31.32
C ILE A 539 -19.08 26.07 32.00
N VAL A 540 -18.46 25.01 31.48
CA VAL A 540 -18.59 23.65 32.04
C VAL A 540 -17.88 23.56 33.38
N LEU A 541 -16.69 24.18 33.50
CA LEU A 541 -15.93 24.22 34.74
C LEU A 541 -16.65 25.04 35.83
N GLU A 542 -17.19 26.21 35.48
CA GLU A 542 -18.00 27.05 36.38
C GLU A 542 -19.29 26.31 36.82
N ALA A 543 -19.95 25.60 35.92
CA ALA A 543 -21.13 24.80 36.25
C ALA A 543 -20.78 23.62 37.18
N ALA A 544 -19.63 22.98 36.99
CA ALA A 544 -19.17 21.86 37.79
C ALA A 544 -18.75 22.25 39.21
N GLU A 545 -18.58 23.53 39.54
CA GLU A 545 -18.42 23.98 40.92
C GLU A 545 -19.74 23.87 41.71
N LYS A 546 -20.88 23.99 41.03
CA LYS A 546 -22.22 24.03 41.64
C LYS A 546 -23.00 22.73 41.47
N ASP A 547 -22.61 21.88 40.53
CA ASP A 547 -23.23 20.57 40.27
C ASP A 547 -22.27 19.42 40.61
N PRO A 548 -22.44 18.75 41.77
CA PRO A 548 -21.61 17.62 42.18
C PRO A 548 -21.66 16.44 41.21
N SER A 549 -22.77 16.25 40.49
CA SER A 549 -22.91 15.17 39.51
C SER A 549 -22.10 15.46 38.25
N LEU A 550 -22.09 16.71 37.80
CA LEU A 550 -21.23 17.17 36.71
C LEU A 550 -19.75 17.12 37.11
N ARG A 551 -19.41 17.52 38.35
CA ARG A 551 -18.03 17.39 38.87
C ARG A 551 -17.56 15.94 38.84
N LYS A 552 -18.38 15.03 39.38
CA LYS A 552 -18.10 13.59 39.34
C LYS A 552 -17.97 13.07 37.90
N PHE A 553 -18.83 13.50 36.98
CA PHE A 553 -18.70 13.18 35.56
C PHE A 553 -17.38 13.69 34.96
N LEU A 554 -16.94 14.91 35.29
CA LEU A 554 -15.65 15.44 34.83
C LEU A 554 -14.47 14.66 35.42
N ASP A 555 -14.53 14.27 36.70
CA ASP A 555 -13.49 13.50 37.36
C ASP A 555 -13.40 12.07 36.78
N GLU A 556 -14.55 11.43 36.51
CA GLU A 556 -14.63 10.13 35.83
C GLU A 556 -14.23 10.22 34.36
N ALA A 557 -14.62 11.29 33.66
CA ALA A 557 -14.24 11.53 32.28
C ALA A 557 -12.75 11.87 32.13
N ALA A 558 -12.13 12.50 33.13
CA ALA A 558 -10.69 12.71 33.20
C ALA A 558 -9.92 11.37 33.30
N LEU A 559 -10.53 10.33 33.89
CA LEU A 559 -9.99 8.96 33.93
C LEU A 559 -10.24 8.18 32.61
N LEU A 560 -11.27 8.57 31.83
CA LEU A 560 -11.62 7.98 30.53
C LEU A 560 -10.89 8.66 29.35
N HIS A 561 -9.61 8.35 29.18
CA HIS A 561 -8.83 8.84 28.04
C HIS A 561 -9.23 8.22 26.67
N ARG A 562 -10.22 8.83 25.97
CA ARG A 562 -10.28 9.17 24.52
C ARG A 562 -11.74 9.56 24.12
N ILE A 563 -11.99 10.43 23.13
CA ILE A 563 -11.89 10.16 21.67
C ILE A 563 -11.88 11.49 20.86
N ARG A 564 -11.11 11.55 19.76
CA ARG A 564 -11.08 12.61 18.70
C ARG A 564 -12.33 12.61 17.78
N ARG A 565 -13.42 11.96 18.19
CA ARG A 565 -14.77 11.97 17.59
C ARG A 565 -15.77 12.35 18.70
N PRO A 566 -16.80 13.16 18.43
CA PRO A 566 -17.92 13.27 19.37
C PRO A 566 -18.57 11.89 19.47
N VAL A 567 -18.47 11.23 20.63
CA VAL A 567 -19.32 10.09 20.95
C VAL A 567 -20.57 10.66 21.59
N MET A 568 -21.71 10.49 20.92
CA MET A 568 -23.02 10.60 21.57
C MET A 568 -23.09 9.51 22.65
N PHE A 569 -23.14 9.91 23.92
CA PHE A 569 -23.62 9.02 24.97
C PHE A 569 -25.13 8.81 24.75
N SER A 570 -25.52 7.67 24.19
CA SER A 570 -26.93 7.28 24.11
C SER A 570 -27.51 6.83 25.47
N LYS A 571 -26.70 6.79 26.54
CA LYS A 571 -27.16 6.50 27.91
C LYS A 571 -26.32 7.25 28.96
N ALA A 572 -26.50 8.56 29.06
CA ALA A 572 -26.32 9.24 30.35
C ALA A 572 -27.64 9.14 31.13
N PRO A 573 -27.63 8.93 32.47
CA PRO A 573 -28.84 9.11 33.26
C PRO A 573 -29.35 10.54 33.03
N ARG A 574 -30.63 10.69 32.67
CA ARG A 574 -31.28 11.99 32.52
C ARG A 574 -31.22 12.72 33.87
N HIS A 575 -30.19 13.52 34.12
CA HIS A 575 -30.20 14.50 35.19
C HIS A 575 -30.66 15.82 34.58
N ARG A 576 -31.94 16.11 34.79
CA ARG A 576 -32.52 17.42 34.50
C ARG A 576 -31.94 18.41 35.50
N THR A 577 -30.90 19.13 35.13
CA THR A 577 -30.62 20.43 35.74
C THR A 577 -31.66 21.41 35.21
N HIS A 578 -32.55 21.86 36.09
CA HIS A 578 -33.60 22.82 35.79
C HIS A 578 -32.97 24.20 35.54
N PHE A 579 -32.67 24.55 34.29
CA PHE A 579 -32.47 25.95 33.91
C PHE A 579 -33.85 26.62 33.78
N GLN A 580 -34.12 27.55 34.70
CA GLN A 580 -35.42 28.21 34.83
C GLN A 580 -35.60 29.32 33.78
N LYS A 581 -36.84 29.49 33.32
CA LYS A 581 -37.30 30.41 32.26
C LYS A 581 -36.78 31.84 32.42
N SER A 582 -36.25 32.42 31.34
CA SER A 582 -36.09 33.86 31.16
C SER A 582 -36.83 34.32 29.89
N THR A 583 -37.71 35.32 30.04
CA THR A 583 -38.53 35.94 29.00
C THR A 583 -38.10 37.38 28.82
N LYS A 584 -37.40 37.72 27.73
CA LYS A 584 -37.34 39.08 27.17
C LYS A 584 -36.95 39.04 25.68
N LYS A 585 -37.65 39.84 24.88
CA LYS A 585 -37.59 39.91 23.40
C LYS A 585 -36.46 40.83 22.92
N LEU A 586 -35.85 40.52 21.78
CA LEU A 586 -35.12 41.49 20.94
C LEU A 586 -35.93 41.83 19.66
N PRO A 587 -35.77 43.03 19.07
CA PRO A 587 -36.65 43.57 18.05
C PRO A 587 -36.23 43.21 16.61
N THR A 588 -37.22 42.80 15.82
CA THR A 588 -37.37 43.00 14.37
C THR A 588 -36.32 42.45 13.40
N CYS A 589 -36.33 41.12 13.23
CA CYS A 589 -36.51 40.53 11.90
C CYS A 589 -37.76 39.63 11.98
N LYS A 590 -38.74 39.83 11.09
CA LYS A 590 -40.01 39.08 11.09
C LYS A 590 -39.72 37.60 10.79
N GLY A 591 -39.61 36.80 11.85
CA GLY A 591 -39.32 35.36 11.85
C GLY A 591 -38.93 34.93 13.27
N SER A 592 -39.92 34.52 14.04
CA SER A 592 -39.94 34.32 15.49
C SER A 592 -38.87 33.36 16.04
N TYR A 593 -37.87 33.84 16.78
CA TYR A 593 -37.17 33.02 17.78
C TYR A 593 -37.74 33.33 19.17
N ARG A 594 -38.89 32.70 19.47
CA ARG A 594 -39.14 32.19 20.82
C ARG A 594 -38.09 31.09 21.05
N PHE A 595 -37.79 30.73 22.30
CA PHE A 595 -37.47 29.32 22.57
C PHE A 595 -38.66 28.51 22.06
N LEU A 596 -38.61 28.13 20.79
CA LEU A 596 -39.52 27.21 20.17
C LEU A 596 -39.08 25.85 20.68
N ARG A 597 -39.63 25.47 21.83
CA ARG A 597 -40.43 24.24 21.79
C ARG A 597 -41.56 24.47 20.76
N HIS A 598 -41.26 24.49 19.46
CA HIS A 598 -42.26 24.11 18.47
C HIS A 598 -42.25 22.60 18.50
N GLN A 599 -43.25 22.05 19.21
CA GLN A 599 -43.89 20.76 19.00
C GLN A 599 -43.08 19.47 18.77
N ASN A 600 -41.75 19.45 18.78
CA ASN A 600 -40.99 18.21 18.93
C ASN A 600 -40.55 18.06 20.38
N MET A 601 -41.57 17.96 21.23
CA MET A 601 -41.48 17.32 22.54
C MET A 601 -41.35 15.80 22.42
N ASN A 602 -41.34 15.25 21.20
CA ASN A 602 -41.21 13.83 21.00
C ASN A 602 -39.72 13.47 20.82
N PRO A 603 -39.04 12.89 21.83
CA PRO A 603 -37.72 12.29 21.65
C PRO A 603 -37.72 11.12 20.65
N GLU A 604 -38.88 10.85 20.06
CA GLU A 604 -39.13 9.81 19.07
C GLU A 604 -38.97 10.30 17.62
N SER A 605 -38.70 11.58 17.31
CA SER A 605 -38.52 12.01 15.90
C SER A 605 -37.59 13.21 15.64
N ILE A 606 -36.92 13.21 14.47
CA ILE A 606 -35.91 14.21 14.06
C ILE A 606 -36.35 14.97 12.78
N PRO A 607 -36.25 16.31 12.75
CA PRO A 607 -36.44 17.14 11.54
C PRO A 607 -35.44 16.84 10.42
N ILE A 608 -35.89 16.66 9.18
CA ILE A 608 -35.02 16.68 8.01
C ILE A 608 -34.91 18.12 7.46
N VAL A 609 -33.68 18.61 7.38
CA VAL A 609 -33.36 19.99 6.96
C VAL A 609 -32.78 20.03 5.54
N ILE A 610 -32.25 18.92 5.04
CA ILE A 610 -31.61 18.80 3.73
C ILE A 610 -32.14 17.58 2.98
N ASN A 611 -32.57 17.78 1.73
CA ASN A 611 -33.15 16.77 0.85
C ASN A 611 -32.29 16.57 -0.42
N SER A 612 -32.38 15.39 -1.05
CA SER A 612 -31.58 15.01 -2.21
C SER A 612 -32.15 15.43 -3.57
N ASP A 613 -33.44 15.78 -3.67
CA ASP A 613 -34.12 15.95 -4.96
C ASP A 613 -35.05 17.20 -4.98
N PRO A 614 -34.81 18.19 -5.85
CA PRO A 614 -35.62 19.40 -5.95
C PRO A 614 -36.96 19.19 -6.68
N LEU A 615 -37.15 18.09 -7.43
CA LEU A 615 -38.36 17.89 -8.25
C LEU A 615 -39.57 17.38 -7.45
N LYS A 616 -39.36 16.77 -6.27
CA LYS A 616 -40.45 16.29 -5.40
C LYS A 616 -41.18 17.40 -4.65
N SER A 617 -40.68 18.64 -4.62
CA SER A 617 -41.35 19.75 -3.94
C SER A 617 -42.42 20.44 -4.80
N GLN A 618 -42.49 20.16 -6.11
CA GLN A 618 -43.45 20.80 -7.01
C GLN A 618 -44.80 20.08 -7.16
N GLU A 619 -44.91 18.82 -6.73
CA GLU A 619 -46.19 18.09 -6.71
C GLU A 619 -46.89 18.23 -5.34
N GLY A 620 -47.48 19.42 -5.10
CA GLY A 620 -48.76 19.60 -4.39
C GLY A 620 -49.08 18.92 -3.05
N GLY A 621 -48.13 18.41 -2.25
CA GLY A 621 -48.39 17.82 -0.93
C GLY A 621 -47.39 18.24 0.14
N PRO A 622 -47.78 18.37 1.43
CA PRO A 622 -46.86 18.76 2.49
C PRO A 622 -45.90 17.60 2.79
N VAL A 623 -44.70 17.64 2.22
CA VAL A 623 -43.60 16.74 2.60
C VAL A 623 -42.97 17.26 3.89
N GLU A 624 -43.68 17.15 5.01
CA GLU A 624 -43.05 17.20 6.33
C GLU A 624 -42.48 15.81 6.65
N SER A 625 -41.34 15.48 6.06
CA SER A 625 -40.64 14.23 6.36
C SER A 625 -39.97 14.33 7.73
N VAL A 626 -40.71 13.96 8.77
CA VAL A 626 -40.22 13.76 10.14
C VAL A 626 -39.96 12.27 10.30
N ILE A 627 -38.71 11.89 10.55
CA ILE A 627 -38.32 10.48 10.72
C ILE A 627 -38.24 10.12 12.20
N PRO A 628 -38.62 8.90 12.61
CA PRO A 628 -38.45 8.46 13.98
C PRO A 628 -36.96 8.48 14.39
N ALA A 629 -36.63 8.96 15.58
CA ALA A 629 -35.26 9.17 16.05
C ALA A 629 -34.42 7.88 16.09
N ARG A 630 -35.08 6.72 16.25
CA ARG A 630 -34.46 5.39 16.21
C ARG A 630 -34.04 4.94 14.79
N ASP A 631 -34.71 5.49 13.77
CA ASP A 631 -34.55 5.12 12.35
C ASP A 631 -33.84 6.25 11.57
N ALA A 632 -33.45 7.31 12.28
CA ALA A 632 -32.84 8.50 11.71
C ALA A 632 -31.34 8.30 11.47
N THR A 633 -30.96 8.10 10.20
CA THR A 633 -29.58 8.23 9.77
C THR A 633 -29.29 9.68 9.40
N ALA A 634 -28.15 10.22 9.85
CA ALA A 634 -27.78 11.59 9.53
C ALA A 634 -27.47 11.72 8.03
N PHE A 635 -28.23 12.56 7.32
CA PHE A 635 -27.91 12.92 5.95
C PHE A 635 -26.67 13.82 5.91
N THR A 636 -25.53 13.27 5.51
CA THR A 636 -24.23 13.98 5.57
C THR A 636 -23.83 14.61 4.24
N GLN A 637 -24.51 14.28 3.14
CA GLN A 637 -24.21 14.86 1.83
C GLN A 637 -24.71 16.32 1.74
N GLU A 638 -24.26 17.02 0.70
CA GLU A 638 -24.87 18.30 0.30
C GLU A 638 -26.19 18.01 -0.43
N GLY A 639 -27.14 18.94 -0.32
CA GLY A 639 -28.45 18.85 -0.96
C GLY A 639 -29.19 20.19 -0.92
N PHE A 640 -30.51 20.16 -1.01
CA PHE A 640 -31.37 21.35 -1.00
C PHE A 640 -32.05 21.54 0.36
N LEU A 641 -32.16 22.79 0.81
CA LEU A 641 -32.78 23.11 2.10
C LEU A 641 -34.30 22.90 2.05
N SER A 642 -34.86 22.27 3.07
CA SER A 642 -36.30 22.07 3.18
C SER A 642 -37.04 23.36 3.52
N SER A 643 -38.38 23.32 3.44
CA SER A 643 -39.27 24.41 3.82
C SER A 643 -39.08 24.91 5.26
N ARG A 644 -38.48 24.07 6.14
CA ARG A 644 -38.14 24.43 7.52
C ARG A 644 -37.12 25.55 7.64
N CYS A 645 -36.33 25.78 6.59
CA CYS A 645 -35.34 26.85 6.55
C CYS A 645 -35.93 28.21 6.12
N GLY A 646 -37.25 28.32 5.98
CA GLY A 646 -37.94 29.56 5.67
C GLY A 646 -37.45 30.18 4.37
N LYS A 647 -36.92 31.41 4.41
CA LYS A 647 -36.43 32.13 3.22
C LYS A 647 -35.24 31.47 2.50
N TYR A 648 -34.64 30.44 3.11
CA TYR A 648 -33.54 29.67 2.53
C TYR A 648 -34.00 28.34 1.92
N GLN A 649 -35.31 28.08 1.91
CA GLN A 649 -35.90 26.91 1.27
C GLN A 649 -35.45 26.80 -0.20
N ASP A 650 -35.28 25.56 -0.67
CA ASP A 650 -34.91 25.18 -2.04
C ASP A 650 -33.54 25.71 -2.51
N LEU A 651 -32.79 26.42 -1.67
CA LEU A 651 -31.39 26.74 -1.94
C LEU A 651 -30.54 25.48 -1.81
N SER A 652 -29.54 25.34 -2.69
CA SER A 652 -28.51 24.33 -2.50
C SER A 652 -27.70 24.61 -1.22
N SER A 653 -27.08 23.58 -0.63
CA SER A 653 -26.26 23.71 0.59
C SER A 653 -25.16 24.78 0.45
N LYS A 654 -24.57 24.94 -0.75
CA LYS A 654 -23.56 25.97 -1.05
C LYS A 654 -24.15 27.38 -1.05
N GLU A 655 -25.28 27.58 -1.73
CA GLU A 655 -25.97 28.87 -1.80
C GLU A 655 -26.53 29.28 -0.44
N ALA A 656 -27.16 28.34 0.26
CA ALA A 656 -27.67 28.51 1.61
C ALA A 656 -26.56 28.90 2.58
N THR A 657 -25.43 28.20 2.56
CA THR A 657 -24.25 28.56 3.37
C THR A 657 -23.83 30.01 3.12
N LYS A 658 -23.73 30.40 1.85
CA LYS A 658 -23.37 31.78 1.48
C LYS A 658 -24.35 32.80 2.06
N GLN A 659 -25.63 32.55 1.87
CA GLN A 659 -26.69 33.49 2.24
C GLN A 659 -26.91 33.56 3.76
N ILE A 660 -26.97 32.42 4.45
CA ILE A 660 -27.18 32.34 5.90
C ILE A 660 -26.05 33.06 6.65
N VAL A 661 -24.79 32.77 6.30
CA VAL A 661 -23.65 33.41 6.97
C VAL A 661 -23.60 34.90 6.65
N THR A 662 -23.93 35.32 5.41
CA THR A 662 -24.00 36.75 5.05
C THR A 662 -25.05 37.49 5.86
N ASP A 663 -26.22 36.89 6.07
CA ASP A 663 -27.30 37.50 6.85
C ASP A 663 -26.97 37.53 8.35
N LEU A 664 -26.42 36.45 8.90
CA LEU A 664 -25.97 36.41 10.30
C LEU A 664 -24.79 37.36 10.54
N LYS A 665 -23.93 37.59 9.55
CA LYS A 665 -22.84 38.57 9.63
C LYS A 665 -23.35 40.00 9.77
N LYS A 666 -24.46 40.36 9.10
CA LYS A 666 -25.08 41.71 9.20
C LYS A 666 -25.53 42.02 10.64
N VAL A 667 -25.92 41.01 11.39
CA VAL A 667 -26.32 41.14 12.81
C VAL A 667 -25.20 40.77 13.78
N GLY A 668 -23.97 40.62 13.29
CA GLY A 668 -22.79 40.31 14.11
C GLY A 668 -22.73 38.88 14.66
N GLN A 669 -23.62 37.97 14.24
CA GLN A 669 -23.74 36.62 14.81
C GLN A 669 -22.97 35.54 14.04
N ALA A 670 -22.45 35.81 12.85
CA ALA A 670 -21.58 34.87 12.17
C ALA A 670 -20.51 35.56 11.32
N GLU A 671 -19.44 34.83 11.02
CA GLU A 671 -18.43 35.21 10.03
C GLU A 671 -17.92 33.96 9.32
N PHE A 672 -17.58 34.09 8.03
CA PHE A 672 -16.83 33.04 7.34
C PHE A 672 -15.49 32.86 8.01
N MET A 673 -15.14 31.60 8.29
CA MET A 673 -13.90 31.26 8.96
C MET A 673 -13.29 30.06 8.26
N GLU A 674 -11.98 30.10 8.13
CA GLU A 674 -11.18 28.95 7.73
C GLU A 674 -10.60 28.29 8.98
N ASN A 675 -10.62 26.96 9.02
CA ASN A 675 -10.06 26.17 10.11
C ASN A 675 -9.12 25.10 9.57
N TRP A 676 -8.15 24.70 10.40
CA TRP A 676 -7.12 23.73 10.06
C TRP A 676 -6.99 22.65 11.12
N ARG A 677 -6.71 21.43 10.69
CA ARG A 677 -6.43 20.31 11.60
C ARG A 677 -4.98 20.31 12.09
N LEU A 678 -4.04 20.73 11.25
CA LEU A 678 -2.61 20.82 11.57
C LEU A 678 -2.38 21.60 12.87
N ARG A 679 -1.44 21.12 13.69
CA ARG A 679 -0.97 21.78 14.91
C ARG A 679 0.53 22.04 14.79
N ASP A 680 1.03 22.95 15.61
CA ASP A 680 2.47 23.16 15.72
C ASP A 680 3.17 21.91 16.27
N TRP A 681 4.39 21.66 15.80
CA TRP A 681 5.11 20.42 16.02
C TRP A 681 5.87 20.48 17.35
N LEU A 682 5.47 19.64 18.31
CA LEU A 682 6.13 19.51 19.62
C LEU A 682 7.43 18.69 19.49
N ILE A 683 8.57 19.34 19.70
CA ILE A 683 9.89 18.74 19.48
C ILE A 683 10.65 18.35 20.75
N SER A 684 10.34 18.93 21.91
CA SER A 684 11.06 18.62 23.16
C SER A 684 10.74 17.22 23.69
N ARG A 685 11.76 16.51 24.19
CA ARG A 685 11.66 15.18 24.78
C ARG A 685 12.47 15.17 26.09
N GLN A 686 11.89 14.61 27.16
CA GLN A 686 12.53 14.49 28.47
C GLN A 686 13.38 13.21 28.52
N ARG A 687 14.31 13.07 27.59
CA ARG A 687 15.09 11.86 27.38
C ARG A 687 16.57 12.20 27.23
N TYR A 688 17.43 11.21 27.44
CA TYR A 688 18.86 11.40 27.36
C TYR A 688 19.36 11.32 25.90
N TRP A 689 18.91 10.30 25.17
CA TRP A 689 19.48 9.97 23.86
C TRP A 689 18.85 10.77 22.70
N GLY A 690 19.16 12.06 22.62
CA GLY A 690 18.74 12.95 21.55
C GLY A 690 19.60 14.21 21.45
N ALA A 691 19.48 14.97 20.36
CA ALA A 691 20.24 16.21 20.20
C ALA A 691 19.80 17.27 21.24
N PRO A 692 20.69 17.81 22.09
CA PRO A 692 20.31 18.80 23.10
C PRO A 692 19.76 20.08 22.48
N ILE A 693 18.71 20.67 23.08
CA ILE A 693 18.17 21.96 22.65
C ILE A 693 19.18 23.08 23.02
N PRO A 694 19.65 23.89 22.05
CA PRO A 694 20.73 24.86 22.26
C PRO A 694 20.23 26.17 22.89
N ILE A 695 19.53 26.08 24.03
CA ILE A 695 19.00 27.23 24.78
C ILE A 695 19.53 27.20 26.23
N ILE A 696 19.79 28.39 26.78
CA ILE A 696 20.19 28.63 28.16
C ILE A 696 19.12 29.48 28.86
N HIS A 697 18.59 28.98 29.97
CA HIS A 697 17.61 29.65 30.82
C HIS A 697 18.31 30.51 31.88
N CYS A 698 18.23 31.83 31.73
CA CYS A 698 18.77 32.80 32.67
C CYS A 698 17.64 33.46 33.48
N GLY A 699 17.80 33.59 34.79
CA GLY A 699 16.80 34.25 35.66
C GLY A 699 16.53 35.72 35.30
N GLY A 700 17.56 36.44 34.83
CA GLY A 700 17.42 37.83 34.36
C GLY A 700 17.03 37.99 32.88
N CYS A 701 17.68 37.26 31.96
CA CYS A 701 17.49 37.43 30.51
C CYS A 701 16.40 36.54 29.90
N GLY A 702 15.87 35.56 30.63
CA GLY A 702 14.96 34.54 30.10
C GLY A 702 15.69 33.47 29.26
N PRO A 703 15.02 32.86 28.26
CA PRO A 703 15.66 31.89 27.37
C PRO A 703 16.59 32.60 26.38
N VAL A 704 17.85 32.20 26.34
CA VAL A 704 18.90 32.80 25.50
C VAL A 704 19.53 31.72 24.61
N PRO A 705 19.72 31.95 23.30
CA PRO A 705 20.38 30.98 22.43
C PRO A 705 21.85 30.78 22.80
N VAL A 706 22.33 29.55 22.68
CA VAL A 706 23.76 29.24 22.74
C VAL A 706 24.45 29.88 21.54
N PRO A 707 25.58 30.61 21.70
CA PRO A 707 26.30 31.18 20.57
C PRO A 707 26.75 30.11 19.57
N VAL A 708 26.65 30.41 18.26
CA VAL A 708 26.96 29.46 17.18
C VAL A 708 28.38 28.87 17.27
N LYS A 709 29.34 29.65 17.77
CA LYS A 709 30.74 29.23 18.00
C LYS A 709 30.91 28.21 19.14
N ASP A 710 29.92 28.14 20.04
CA ASP A 710 29.93 27.25 21.22
C ASP A 710 29.15 25.95 20.94
N LEU A 711 28.65 25.77 19.71
CA LEU A 711 28.06 24.51 19.24
C LEU A 711 29.15 23.49 18.87
N PRO A 712 28.90 22.18 19.03
CA PRO A 712 27.68 21.59 19.59
C PRO A 712 27.60 21.66 21.12
N VAL A 713 26.39 21.82 21.65
CA VAL A 713 26.10 21.41 23.03
C VAL A 713 26.10 19.89 23.06
N LYS A 714 27.18 19.30 23.58
CA LYS A 714 27.39 17.85 23.60
C LYS A 714 26.59 17.18 24.71
N LEU A 715 26.12 15.96 24.45
CA LEU A 715 25.55 15.10 25.49
C LEU A 715 26.65 14.73 26.51
N PRO A 716 26.40 14.90 27.82
CA PRO A 716 27.31 14.41 28.85
C PRO A 716 27.22 12.88 28.95
N LYS A 717 28.23 12.23 29.49
CA LYS A 717 28.13 10.81 29.85
C LYS A 717 27.30 10.70 31.14
N ILE A 718 26.25 9.89 31.13
CA ILE A 718 25.38 9.65 32.30
C ILE A 718 25.64 8.24 32.83
N GLU A 719 26.08 8.11 34.09
CA GLU A 719 26.37 6.81 34.72
C GLU A 719 25.15 6.21 35.45
N GLY A 720 25.08 4.88 35.51
CA GLY A 720 24.34 4.13 36.55
C GLY A 720 22.82 3.97 36.38
N ASP A 721 22.11 3.91 37.51
CA ASP A 721 20.67 3.55 37.63
C ASP A 721 19.68 4.57 37.05
N TRP A 722 20.14 5.74 36.57
CA TRP A 722 19.27 6.73 35.92
C TRP A 722 18.69 6.19 34.60
N LEU A 723 19.49 5.46 33.84
CA LEU A 723 19.05 4.77 32.62
C LEU A 723 18.07 3.63 32.93
N LYS A 724 18.06 3.09 34.15
CA LYS A 724 17.12 2.04 34.60
C LYS A 724 15.74 2.56 35.03
N GLY A 725 15.39 3.80 34.67
CA GLY A 725 14.03 4.32 34.81
C GLY A 725 13.74 5.06 36.11
N LYS A 726 14.68 5.86 36.64
CA LYS A 726 14.32 6.92 37.59
C LYS A 726 13.31 7.90 36.94
N LYS A 727 12.42 8.49 37.74
CA LYS A 727 11.49 9.53 37.25
C LYS A 727 12.23 10.86 37.11
N GLY A 728 12.10 11.54 35.98
CA GLY A 728 12.72 12.84 35.70
C GLY A 728 13.53 12.83 34.40
N ASN A 729 14.04 13.99 33.99
CA ASN A 729 14.89 14.11 32.81
C ASN A 729 16.35 13.76 33.19
N PRO A 730 17.00 12.74 32.59
CA PRO A 730 18.33 12.31 33.01
C PRO A 730 19.39 13.43 32.98
N LEU A 731 19.26 14.39 32.07
CA LEU A 731 20.21 15.50 31.94
C LEU A 731 20.18 16.47 33.13
N GLU A 732 19.09 16.50 33.90
CA GLU A 732 18.99 17.30 35.14
C GLU A 732 19.94 16.80 36.23
N SER A 733 20.33 15.52 36.18
CA SER A 733 21.23 14.92 37.18
C SER A 733 22.71 15.26 36.96
N SER A 734 23.06 15.77 35.78
CA SER A 734 24.43 16.12 35.42
C SER A 734 24.69 17.59 35.73
N GLU A 735 25.13 17.87 36.97
CA GLU A 735 25.40 19.23 37.46
C GLU A 735 26.36 20.03 36.56
N GLU A 736 27.39 19.38 36.02
CA GLU A 736 28.37 19.97 35.09
C GLU A 736 27.75 20.38 33.75
N PHE A 737 26.76 19.62 33.27
CA PHE A 737 26.04 19.94 32.03
C PHE A 737 25.02 21.05 32.28
N LEU A 738 24.25 20.91 33.37
CA LEU A 738 23.13 21.76 33.69
C LEU A 738 23.57 23.22 33.93
N HIS A 739 24.60 23.43 34.75
CA HIS A 739 25.02 24.76 35.16
C HIS A 739 25.99 25.40 34.16
N THR A 740 25.68 26.62 33.73
CA THR A 740 26.52 27.41 32.82
C THR A 740 26.34 28.90 33.09
N ASN A 741 27.14 29.75 32.46
CA ASN A 741 26.92 31.19 32.49
C ASN A 741 26.02 31.63 31.33
N CYS A 742 25.21 32.66 31.55
CA CYS A 742 24.39 33.29 30.52
C CYS A 742 25.30 33.99 29.50
N PRO A 743 25.18 33.69 28.19
CA PRO A 743 26.02 34.33 27.18
C PRO A 743 25.68 35.82 26.97
N SER A 744 24.50 36.28 27.41
CA SER A 744 24.09 37.69 27.30
C SER A 744 24.58 38.56 28.46
N CYS A 745 24.49 38.09 29.72
CA CYS A 745 24.79 38.90 30.90
C CYS A 745 25.93 38.36 31.79
N GLY A 746 26.46 37.17 31.51
CA GLY A 746 27.51 36.52 32.30
C GLY A 746 27.06 35.92 33.63
N GLY A 747 25.81 36.15 34.07
CA GLY A 747 25.27 35.61 35.32
C GLY A 747 25.02 34.10 35.29
N PRO A 748 24.75 33.47 36.46
CA PRO A 748 24.48 32.03 36.54
C PRO A 748 23.18 31.67 35.80
N ALA A 749 23.23 30.60 35.02
CA ALA A 749 22.13 30.13 34.19
C ALA A 749 22.12 28.59 34.10
N LYS A 750 21.07 28.03 33.49
CA LYS A 750 20.91 26.59 33.29
C LYS A 750 20.69 26.26 31.84
N ARG A 751 21.34 25.22 31.31
CA ARG A 751 21.03 24.70 29.96
C ARG A 751 19.62 24.11 29.93
N ASP A 752 18.99 24.16 28.77
CA ASP A 752 17.80 23.36 28.53
C ASP A 752 18.16 21.88 28.61
N THR A 753 17.38 21.13 29.38
CA THR A 753 17.62 19.71 29.61
C THR A 753 16.83 18.83 28.67
N ASP A 754 15.86 19.37 27.92
CA ASP A 754 15.14 18.60 26.92
C ASP A 754 16.01 18.38 25.68
N THR A 755 15.87 17.20 25.08
CA THR A 755 16.46 16.88 23.77
C THR A 755 15.41 17.05 22.68
N MET A 756 15.85 17.21 21.43
CA MET A 756 14.98 17.25 20.26
C MET A 756 14.48 15.84 19.88
N ASP A 757 13.26 15.77 19.36
CA ASP A 757 12.68 14.58 18.75
C ASP A 757 13.54 14.09 17.58
N THR A 758 13.65 12.77 17.42
CA THR A 758 14.45 12.13 16.34
C THR A 758 14.00 12.55 14.94
N PHE A 759 12.73 12.92 14.78
CA PHE A 759 12.21 13.44 13.52
C PHE A 759 12.83 14.79 13.12
N VAL A 760 13.39 15.55 14.07
CA VAL A 760 14.15 16.76 13.75
C VAL A 760 15.39 16.38 12.95
N ASP A 761 16.15 15.37 13.36
CA ASP A 761 17.33 14.92 12.62
C ASP A 761 16.96 14.33 11.25
N SER A 762 15.91 13.50 11.20
CA SER A 762 15.46 12.88 9.95
C SER A 762 14.79 13.86 8.97
N SER A 763 14.45 15.08 9.38
CA SER A 763 13.78 16.07 8.51
C SER A 763 14.71 16.78 7.52
N TRP A 764 16.03 16.63 7.62
CA TRP A 764 16.99 17.36 6.78
C TRP A 764 18.25 16.58 6.37
N TYR A 765 18.44 15.35 6.86
CA TYR A 765 19.62 14.52 6.58
C TYR A 765 19.95 14.34 5.08
N TYR A 766 18.94 14.34 4.21
CA TYR A 766 19.08 14.25 2.76
C TYR A 766 19.82 15.46 2.16
N LEU A 767 19.74 16.64 2.79
CA LEU A 767 20.58 17.79 2.41
C LEU A 767 22.00 17.63 2.94
N ARG A 768 22.16 17.05 4.14
CA ARG A 768 23.49 16.86 4.74
C ARG A 768 24.37 15.91 3.95
N PHE A 769 23.80 14.88 3.32
CA PHE A 769 24.54 13.96 2.47
C PHE A 769 25.22 14.64 1.28
N LEU A 770 24.73 15.80 0.83
CA LEU A 770 25.33 16.57 -0.27
C LEU A 770 26.68 17.17 0.14
N ASP A 771 26.87 17.45 1.43
CA ASP A 771 28.08 18.07 1.98
C ASP A 771 28.32 17.66 3.45
N PRO A 772 28.64 16.38 3.71
CA PRO A 772 28.63 15.81 5.06
C PRO A 772 29.78 16.30 5.95
N ARG A 773 30.84 16.87 5.35
CA ARG A 773 32.08 17.28 6.04
C ARG A 773 32.12 18.77 6.37
N ASN A 774 31.12 19.54 5.97
CA ASN A 774 31.08 20.99 6.19
C ASN A 774 30.81 21.32 7.66
N LYS A 775 31.74 22.06 8.28
CA LYS A 775 31.66 22.45 9.70
C LYS A 775 31.01 23.82 9.88
N ASP A 776 31.05 24.64 8.84
CA ASP A 776 30.67 26.06 8.88
C ASP A 776 29.19 26.28 8.54
N ALA A 777 28.53 25.32 7.90
CA ALA A 777 27.10 25.36 7.58
C ALA A 777 26.49 23.94 7.55
N PRO A 778 25.15 23.82 7.59
CA PRO A 778 24.47 22.55 7.38
C PRO A 778 24.85 21.88 6.05
N PHE A 779 25.03 22.68 4.99
CA PHE A 779 25.56 22.29 3.68
C PHE A 779 25.98 23.54 2.89
N SER A 780 26.84 23.42 1.88
CA SER A 780 27.12 24.54 0.98
C SER A 780 25.91 24.92 0.09
N PRO A 781 25.60 26.21 -0.11
CA PRO A 781 24.47 26.61 -0.94
C PRO A 781 24.52 26.12 -2.39
N SER A 782 25.73 25.97 -2.95
CA SER A 782 25.94 25.53 -4.35
C SER A 782 25.60 24.06 -4.60
N VAL A 783 25.50 23.23 -3.56
CA VAL A 783 25.20 21.80 -3.72
C VAL A 783 23.73 21.47 -3.47
N ALA A 784 22.97 22.43 -2.92
CA ALA A 784 21.59 22.27 -2.48
C ALA A 784 20.69 21.86 -3.64
N ARG A 785 20.07 20.68 -3.53
CA ARG A 785 19.18 20.12 -4.55
C ARG A 785 18.22 19.10 -3.93
N PRO A 786 17.03 18.90 -4.54
CA PRO A 786 16.12 17.83 -4.13
C PRO A 786 16.66 16.45 -4.48
N VAL A 787 16.10 15.43 -3.83
CA VAL A 787 16.29 14.03 -4.17
C VAL A 787 15.43 13.69 -5.39
N ASP A 788 16.00 12.99 -6.38
CA ASP A 788 15.26 12.55 -7.56
C ASP A 788 14.36 11.35 -7.23
N PHE A 789 14.90 10.33 -6.57
CA PHE A 789 14.16 9.15 -6.14
C PHE A 789 14.30 8.92 -4.64
N TYR A 790 13.19 9.06 -3.92
CA TYR A 790 13.11 8.78 -2.48
C TYR A 790 12.34 7.48 -2.23
N ILE A 791 12.97 6.49 -1.60
CA ILE A 791 12.42 5.14 -1.41
C ILE A 791 12.19 4.88 0.07
N GLY A 792 11.00 4.43 0.44
CA GLY A 792 10.68 4.19 1.85
C GLY A 792 9.30 3.59 2.10
N GLY A 793 8.98 3.36 3.37
CA GLY A 793 7.70 2.78 3.77
C GLY A 793 6.56 3.80 3.82
N VAL A 794 5.33 3.37 3.53
CA VAL A 794 4.12 4.21 3.59
C VAL A 794 3.77 4.66 5.01
N GLU A 795 4.30 4.00 6.05
CA GLU A 795 4.13 4.42 7.45
C GLU A 795 4.66 5.83 7.73
N HIS A 796 5.60 6.31 6.92
CA HIS A 796 6.19 7.64 7.03
C HIS A 796 5.45 8.71 6.23
N ALA A 797 4.29 8.36 5.63
CA ALA A 797 3.51 9.24 4.75
C ALA A 797 3.15 10.59 5.37
N ILE A 798 2.88 10.61 6.68
CA ILE A 798 2.54 11.84 7.42
C ILE A 798 3.79 12.37 8.13
N LEU A 799 4.38 11.63 9.07
CA LEU A 799 5.37 12.17 10.02
C LEU A 799 6.60 12.73 9.31
N HIS A 800 7.54 11.84 8.98
CA HIS A 800 8.81 12.17 8.37
C HIS A 800 8.63 12.99 7.08
N LEU A 801 7.73 12.59 6.18
CA LEU A 801 7.56 13.30 4.91
C LEU A 801 7.01 14.71 5.09
N LEU A 802 6.06 14.96 6.00
CA LEU A 802 5.57 16.32 6.24
C LEU A 802 6.64 17.21 6.89
N TYR A 803 7.38 16.66 7.87
CA TYR A 803 8.46 17.40 8.53
C TYR A 803 9.61 17.72 7.58
N ALA A 804 9.99 16.78 6.72
CA ALA A 804 11.00 17.00 5.69
C ALA A 804 10.60 18.13 4.73
N ARG A 805 9.34 18.14 4.27
CA ARG A 805 8.81 19.21 3.42
C ARG A 805 8.82 20.57 4.12
N PHE A 806 8.41 20.62 5.39
CA PHE A 806 8.44 21.85 6.19
C PHE A 806 9.87 22.40 6.32
N ILE A 807 10.83 21.57 6.74
CA ILE A 807 12.21 22.01 6.93
C ILE A 807 12.87 22.38 5.60
N TYR A 808 12.58 21.66 4.52
CA TYR A 808 13.05 22.04 3.19
C TYR A 808 12.56 23.43 2.78
N LYS A 809 11.26 23.72 2.93
CA LYS A 809 10.68 25.04 2.60
C LYS A 809 11.29 26.14 3.47
N PHE A 810 11.43 25.91 4.78
CA PHE A 810 12.08 26.85 5.67
C PHE A 810 13.53 27.14 5.25
N LEU A 811 14.32 26.12 4.95
CA LEU A 811 15.71 26.30 4.52
C LEU A 811 15.79 26.97 3.14
N ALA A 812 14.83 26.70 2.25
CA ALA A 812 14.73 27.33 0.93
C ALA A 812 14.50 28.85 1.00
N GLU A 813 13.90 29.36 2.09
CA GLU A 813 13.77 30.79 2.37
C GLU A 813 15.03 31.43 2.96
N SER A 814 16.04 30.64 3.33
CA SER A 814 17.29 31.12 3.93
C SER A 814 18.39 31.32 2.89
N ASP A 815 19.48 31.97 3.29
CA ASP A 815 20.68 32.18 2.46
C ASP A 815 21.38 30.85 2.06
N GLN A 816 20.95 29.72 2.63
CA GLN A 816 21.38 28.38 2.21
C GLN A 816 20.85 27.99 0.82
N PHE A 817 19.86 28.71 0.29
CA PHE A 817 19.31 28.52 -1.06
C PHE A 817 19.26 29.87 -1.83
N PRO A 818 20.39 30.41 -2.30
CA PRO A 818 20.48 31.74 -2.92
C PRO A 818 19.62 31.88 -4.18
N ALA A 819 19.50 30.81 -4.98
CA ALA A 819 18.69 30.81 -6.20
C ALA A 819 17.17 30.91 -5.94
N ILE A 820 16.70 30.42 -4.78
CA ILE A 820 15.27 30.43 -4.41
C ILE A 820 14.94 31.65 -3.53
N SER A 821 15.87 32.05 -2.66
CA SER A 821 15.67 33.17 -1.72
C SER A 821 15.72 34.55 -2.39
N GLN A 822 16.46 34.72 -3.49
CA GLN A 822 16.65 36.03 -4.15
C GLN A 822 15.63 36.34 -5.26
N ASP A 823 14.93 35.34 -5.82
CA ASP A 823 14.00 35.54 -6.95
C ASP A 823 12.64 34.87 -6.70
N LYS A 824 11.80 35.53 -5.90
CA LYS A 824 10.44 35.06 -5.54
C LYS A 824 9.49 34.92 -6.74
N GLY A 825 9.88 35.36 -7.94
CA GLY A 825 9.05 35.40 -9.13
C GLY A 825 9.11 34.17 -10.05
N LEU A 826 10.10 33.28 -9.90
CA LEU A 826 10.38 32.20 -10.87
C LEU A 826 10.67 30.81 -10.29
N ALA A 827 10.64 30.61 -8.96
CA ALA A 827 10.99 29.31 -8.38
C ALA A 827 9.80 28.33 -8.38
N ALA A 828 10.01 27.16 -9.00
CA ALA A 828 9.14 25.99 -8.85
C ALA A 828 8.91 25.63 -7.35
N PRO A 829 7.84 24.90 -7.01
CA PRO A 829 7.55 24.50 -5.64
C PRO A 829 8.77 23.88 -4.94
N ALA A 830 9.16 24.43 -3.79
CA ALA A 830 10.29 23.94 -3.01
C ALA A 830 9.90 22.63 -2.31
N GLU A 831 10.25 21.49 -2.92
CA GLU A 831 9.96 20.16 -2.41
C GLU A 831 11.22 19.29 -2.37
N PRO A 832 11.46 18.53 -1.28
CA PRO A 832 12.70 17.78 -1.09
C PRO A 832 12.82 16.51 -1.93
N PHE A 833 11.69 15.94 -2.37
CA PHE A 833 11.66 14.64 -3.07
C PHE A 833 10.80 14.73 -4.34
N LYS A 834 11.42 14.59 -5.52
CA LYS A 834 10.71 14.65 -6.81
C LYS A 834 9.81 13.43 -7.01
N THR A 835 10.38 12.23 -6.85
CA THR A 835 9.66 10.96 -6.96
C THR A 835 9.72 10.20 -5.64
N LEU A 836 8.57 9.74 -5.17
CA LEU A 836 8.44 8.91 -3.97
C LEU A 836 8.02 7.49 -4.36
N LEU A 837 8.87 6.52 -4.01
CA LEU A 837 8.58 5.10 -4.12
C LEU A 837 8.19 4.54 -2.75
N SER A 838 6.89 4.51 -2.48
CA SER A 838 6.39 3.92 -1.24
C SER A 838 6.31 2.40 -1.41
N GLN A 839 7.21 1.66 -0.76
CA GLN A 839 7.15 0.21 -0.79
C GLN A 839 6.00 -0.32 0.08
N GLY A 840 5.44 -1.46 -0.32
CA GLY A 840 4.56 -2.24 0.53
C GLY A 840 5.34 -2.96 1.63
N MET A 841 4.63 -3.29 2.71
CA MET A 841 5.24 -3.93 3.87
C MET A 841 5.73 -5.34 3.53
N VAL A 842 6.85 -5.76 4.14
CA VAL A 842 7.29 -7.16 4.09
C VAL A 842 6.70 -7.88 5.30
N HIS A 843 5.94 -8.94 5.02
CA HIS A 843 5.32 -9.79 6.02
C HIS A 843 6.11 -11.08 6.18
N GLY A 844 6.40 -11.44 7.43
CA GLY A 844 7.05 -12.70 7.78
C GLY A 844 6.03 -13.72 8.26
N LYS A 845 6.32 -15.01 8.02
CA LYS A 845 5.56 -16.12 8.60
C LYS A 845 5.64 -16.03 10.13
N THR A 846 4.48 -15.97 10.78
CA THR A 846 4.34 -15.70 12.22
C THR A 846 3.58 -16.84 12.86
N PHE A 847 4.11 -17.37 13.97
CA PHE A 847 3.51 -18.46 14.72
C PHE A 847 2.83 -17.91 15.98
N ILE A 848 1.57 -18.27 16.18
CA ILE A 848 0.72 -17.76 17.26
C ILE A 848 0.20 -18.94 18.06
N GLU A 849 0.37 -18.89 19.37
CA GLU A 849 -0.17 -19.89 20.29
C GLU A 849 -1.71 -19.83 20.30
N PRO A 850 -2.43 -20.91 19.94
CA PRO A 850 -3.88 -20.85 19.73
C PRO A 850 -4.70 -20.47 20.96
N SER A 851 -4.23 -20.82 22.15
CA SER A 851 -4.96 -20.60 23.41
C SER A 851 -4.79 -19.18 23.98
N THR A 852 -3.61 -18.59 23.82
CA THR A 852 -3.24 -17.31 24.43
C THR A 852 -3.20 -16.16 23.43
N GLY A 853 -3.07 -16.45 22.14
CA GLY A 853 -2.80 -15.44 21.10
C GLY A 853 -1.37 -14.87 21.16
N ARG A 854 -0.49 -15.44 21.97
CA ARG A 854 0.91 -15.02 22.11
C ARG A 854 1.72 -15.40 20.86
N PHE A 855 2.57 -14.48 20.40
CA PHE A 855 3.56 -14.79 19.36
C PHE A 855 4.64 -15.74 19.89
N LEU A 856 4.91 -16.80 19.14
CA LEU A 856 5.88 -17.82 19.48
C LEU A 856 7.24 -17.48 18.89
N HIS A 857 8.29 -17.67 19.67
CA HIS A 857 9.65 -17.55 19.18
C HIS A 857 9.97 -18.73 18.24
N PRO A 858 10.78 -18.56 17.18
CA PRO A 858 11.17 -19.66 16.29
C PRO A 858 11.74 -20.88 17.01
N SER A 859 12.41 -20.68 18.15
CA SER A 859 12.95 -21.77 18.98
C SER A 859 11.88 -22.60 19.68
N GLU A 860 10.67 -22.07 19.88
CA GLU A 860 9.52 -22.73 20.52
C GLU A 860 8.71 -23.57 19.52
N VAL A 861 9.00 -23.47 18.23
CA VAL A 861 8.29 -24.19 17.16
C VAL A 861 9.21 -25.24 16.55
N ASP A 862 8.70 -26.46 16.39
CA ASP A 862 9.29 -27.50 15.57
C ASP A 862 8.75 -27.37 14.14
N ILE A 863 9.65 -27.07 13.21
CA ILE A 863 9.38 -26.89 11.78
C ILE A 863 10.00 -28.01 10.93
N SER A 864 10.35 -29.14 11.54
CA SER A 864 10.86 -30.32 10.82
C SER A 864 9.86 -30.84 9.78
N ASP A 865 8.56 -30.75 10.08
CA ASP A 865 7.46 -30.87 9.10
C ASP A 865 6.89 -29.48 8.79
N LEU A 866 7.24 -28.93 7.62
CA LEU A 866 6.78 -27.61 7.18
C LEU A 866 5.26 -27.54 6.93
N GLU A 867 4.62 -28.69 6.69
CA GLU A 867 3.16 -28.80 6.49
C GLU A 867 2.41 -28.87 7.82
N LYS A 868 3.09 -29.29 8.90
CA LYS A 868 2.53 -29.44 10.23
C LYS A 868 3.51 -29.01 11.32
N PRO A 869 3.77 -27.70 11.46
CA PRO A 869 4.59 -27.23 12.56
C PRO A 869 3.92 -27.54 13.90
N LEU A 870 4.73 -27.82 14.92
CA LEU A 870 4.26 -28.12 16.27
C LEU A 870 4.92 -27.19 17.27
N ILE A 871 4.19 -26.78 18.30
CA ILE A 871 4.78 -26.12 19.46
C ILE A 871 5.56 -27.20 20.24
N LYS A 872 6.85 -26.93 20.47
CA LYS A 872 7.75 -27.89 21.14
C LYS A 872 7.20 -28.24 22.52
N GLY A 873 7.08 -29.54 22.79
CA GLY A 873 6.62 -30.05 24.08
C GLY A 873 5.11 -30.11 24.27
N THR A 874 4.29 -29.64 23.31
CA THR A 874 2.81 -29.61 23.49
C THR A 874 2.02 -30.40 22.45
N GLN A 875 2.65 -30.86 21.36
CA GLN A 875 1.98 -31.55 20.22
C GLN A 875 0.82 -30.72 19.60
N ILE A 876 0.76 -29.42 19.88
CA ILE A 876 -0.25 -28.50 19.36
C ILE A 876 0.32 -27.77 18.14
N THR A 877 -0.48 -27.67 17.07
CA THR A 877 -0.13 -26.85 15.91
C THR A 877 -0.38 -25.37 16.21
N PRO A 878 0.60 -24.47 16.00
CA PRO A 878 0.39 -23.04 16.16
C PRO A 878 -0.48 -22.48 15.02
N ASN A 879 -1.21 -21.40 15.28
CA ASN A 879 -1.85 -20.62 14.22
C ASN A 879 -0.75 -19.91 13.41
N ILE A 880 -0.83 -20.00 12.07
CA ILE A 880 0.16 -19.41 11.17
C ILE A 880 -0.48 -18.26 10.40
N SER A 881 0.12 -17.08 10.43
CA SER A 881 -0.27 -15.95 9.59
C SER A 881 0.96 -15.21 9.02
N PHE A 882 0.74 -14.40 7.98
CA PHE A 882 1.76 -13.50 7.46
C PHE A 882 1.53 -12.08 8.00
N GLU A 883 2.42 -11.66 8.89
CA GLU A 883 2.31 -10.40 9.61
C GLU A 883 3.49 -9.48 9.28
N LYS A 884 3.31 -8.16 9.39
CA LYS A 884 4.42 -7.19 9.34
C LYS A 884 5.61 -7.68 10.18
N MET A 885 6.79 -7.76 9.56
CA MET A 885 8.00 -8.14 10.28
C MET A 885 8.29 -7.16 11.42
N SER A 886 8.48 -7.69 12.63
CA SER A 886 8.80 -6.90 13.81
C SER A 886 9.45 -7.76 14.89
N LYS A 887 10.25 -7.10 15.76
CA LYS A 887 10.91 -7.79 16.89
C LYS A 887 9.91 -8.41 17.86
N SER A 888 8.79 -7.74 18.13
CA SER A 888 7.75 -8.21 19.06
C SER A 888 6.94 -9.41 18.54
N LYS A 889 6.93 -9.65 17.23
CA LYS A 889 6.26 -10.81 16.62
C LYS A 889 7.20 -11.99 16.35
N HIS A 890 8.50 -11.82 16.63
CA HIS A 890 9.53 -12.85 16.41
C HIS A 890 9.55 -13.44 14.98
N ASN A 891 9.11 -12.65 13.99
CA ASN A 891 8.93 -13.06 12.59
C ASN A 891 9.86 -12.32 11.62
N GLY A 892 10.81 -11.55 12.14
CA GLY A 892 11.84 -10.88 11.35
C GLY A 892 12.88 -11.89 10.87
N VAL A 893 13.10 -11.96 9.56
CA VAL A 893 14.14 -12.81 8.97
C VAL A 893 15.43 -12.01 8.81
N ASP A 894 16.52 -12.52 9.37
CA ASP A 894 17.85 -11.91 9.24
C ASP A 894 18.38 -12.15 7.82
N PRO A 895 18.75 -11.09 7.08
CA PRO A 895 19.22 -11.24 5.70
C PRO A 895 20.55 -11.98 5.58
N THR A 896 21.35 -12.04 6.65
CA THR A 896 22.62 -12.77 6.69
C THR A 896 22.39 -14.27 6.48
N ASP A 897 21.31 -14.81 7.06
CA ASP A 897 20.96 -16.22 6.94
C ASP A 897 20.61 -16.57 5.49
N CYS A 898 19.81 -15.72 4.83
CA CYS A 898 19.45 -15.91 3.42
C CYS A 898 20.66 -15.78 2.49
N THR A 899 21.49 -14.75 2.67
CA THR A 899 22.65 -14.49 1.80
C THR A 899 23.74 -15.54 1.98
N THR A 900 23.98 -16.03 3.19
CA THR A 900 24.94 -17.12 3.45
C THR A 900 24.49 -18.42 2.80
N LYS A 901 23.18 -18.69 2.78
CA LYS A 901 22.62 -19.95 2.28
C LYS A 901 22.44 -19.99 0.76
N TYR A 902 21.93 -18.92 0.16
CA TYR A 902 21.54 -18.89 -1.26
C TYR A 902 22.31 -17.87 -2.10
N GLY A 903 23.10 -17.01 -1.47
CA GLY A 903 23.76 -15.87 -2.11
C GLY A 903 22.94 -14.57 -2.05
N ALA A 904 23.66 -13.46 -2.08
CA ALA A 904 23.14 -12.10 -2.13
C ALA A 904 22.32 -11.85 -3.39
N ASP A 905 22.85 -12.20 -4.56
CA ASP A 905 22.17 -11.95 -5.84
C ASP A 905 20.83 -12.69 -5.95
N ALA A 906 20.77 -13.95 -5.48
CA ALA A 906 19.52 -14.71 -5.49
C ALA A 906 18.48 -14.11 -4.54
N THR A 907 18.92 -13.68 -3.36
CA THR A 907 18.08 -13.01 -2.37
C THR A 907 17.52 -11.69 -2.91
N ARG A 908 18.37 -10.89 -3.58
CA ARG A 908 17.99 -9.62 -4.23
C ARG A 908 16.98 -9.82 -5.36
N ALA A 909 17.23 -10.79 -6.25
CA ALA A 909 16.30 -11.07 -7.33
C ALA A 909 14.95 -11.58 -6.79
N GLN A 910 14.95 -12.42 -5.75
CA GLN A 910 13.72 -12.90 -5.13
C GLN A 910 12.91 -11.78 -4.48
N ILE A 911 13.55 -10.86 -3.74
CA ILE A 911 12.83 -9.77 -3.07
C ILE A 911 12.17 -8.81 -4.07
N LEU A 912 12.76 -8.62 -5.25
CA LEU A 912 12.19 -7.81 -6.33
C LEU A 912 11.09 -8.55 -7.09
N PHE A 913 11.24 -9.87 -7.29
CA PHE A 913 10.30 -10.67 -8.06
C PHE A 913 8.99 -10.97 -7.31
N ALA A 914 9.06 -11.13 -5.99
CA ALA A 914 7.96 -11.65 -5.19
C ALA A 914 6.68 -10.79 -5.23
N ALA A 915 6.79 -9.46 -5.35
CA ALA A 915 5.65 -8.56 -5.45
C ALA A 915 6.02 -7.21 -6.10
N PRO A 916 5.08 -6.52 -6.77
CA PRO A 916 5.26 -5.12 -7.17
C PRO A 916 5.64 -4.24 -5.98
N VAL A 917 6.38 -3.15 -6.21
CA VAL A 917 6.98 -2.34 -5.13
C VAL A 917 5.95 -1.86 -4.11
N SER A 918 4.78 -1.39 -4.56
CA SER A 918 3.71 -0.86 -3.69
C SER A 918 2.96 -1.91 -2.88
N GLU A 919 3.04 -3.18 -3.29
CA GLU A 919 2.25 -4.26 -2.71
C GLU A 919 2.94 -4.90 -1.51
N VAL A 920 2.13 -5.44 -0.61
CA VAL A 920 2.61 -6.26 0.52
C VAL A 920 3.33 -7.49 -0.04
N LEU A 921 4.51 -7.77 0.51
CA LEU A 921 5.32 -8.91 0.14
C LEU A 921 5.29 -9.93 1.26
N GLU A 922 4.73 -11.09 1.00
CA GLU A 922 4.79 -12.25 1.90
C GLU A 922 6.11 -12.99 1.68
N TRP A 923 7.01 -12.88 2.65
CA TRP A 923 8.37 -13.42 2.53
C TRP A 923 8.37 -14.93 2.76
N ASP A 924 8.72 -15.66 1.71
CA ASP A 924 8.90 -17.11 1.74
C ASP A 924 10.29 -17.46 1.18
N GLU A 925 11.18 -17.88 2.08
CA GLU A 925 12.55 -18.26 1.77
C GLU A 925 12.63 -19.42 0.77
N ALA A 926 11.67 -20.36 0.80
CA ALA A 926 11.69 -21.55 -0.06
C ALA A 926 11.60 -21.20 -1.56
N LYS A 927 11.06 -20.02 -1.90
CA LYS A 927 10.92 -19.55 -3.28
C LYS A 927 12.24 -19.10 -3.91
N ILE A 928 13.29 -18.83 -3.12
CA ILE A 928 14.61 -18.44 -3.62
C ILE A 928 15.22 -19.52 -4.53
N VAL A 929 14.90 -20.79 -4.29
CA VAL A 929 15.37 -21.93 -5.10
C VAL A 929 14.98 -21.79 -6.57
N GLY A 930 13.85 -21.14 -6.88
CA GLY A 930 13.46 -20.84 -8.25
C GLY A 930 14.44 -19.91 -8.96
N ILE A 931 14.96 -18.91 -8.24
CA ILE A 931 15.97 -17.96 -8.72
C ILE A 931 17.32 -18.66 -8.90
N GLU A 932 17.75 -19.49 -7.95
CA GLU A 932 19.01 -20.26 -8.09
C GLU A 932 19.00 -21.14 -9.35
N ARG A 933 17.87 -21.81 -9.62
CA ARG A 933 17.70 -22.62 -10.84
C ARG A 933 17.79 -21.77 -12.10
N TRP A 934 17.22 -20.56 -12.08
CA TRP A 934 17.31 -19.63 -13.21
C TRP A 934 18.75 -19.16 -13.42
N PHE A 935 19.45 -18.76 -12.35
CA PHE A 935 20.86 -18.36 -12.41
C PHE A 935 21.76 -19.49 -12.88
N GLY A 936 21.50 -20.74 -12.47
CA GLY A 936 22.21 -21.91 -12.99
C GLY A 936 22.02 -22.10 -14.50
N ARG A 937 20.82 -21.86 -15.04
CA ARG A 937 20.57 -21.88 -16.50
C ARG A 937 21.30 -20.74 -17.22
N LEU A 938 21.28 -19.54 -16.66
CA LEU A 938 21.99 -18.38 -17.22
C LEU A 938 23.50 -18.62 -17.24
N TRP A 939 24.07 -19.15 -16.15
CA TRP A 939 25.49 -19.48 -16.09
C TRP A 939 25.87 -20.52 -17.16
N LYS A 940 25.09 -21.58 -17.30
CA LYS A 940 25.30 -22.57 -18.37
C LYS A 940 25.24 -21.92 -19.75
N LEU A 941 24.24 -21.07 -20.01
CA LEU A 941 24.10 -20.34 -21.27
C LEU A 941 25.35 -19.49 -21.58
N VAL A 942 25.93 -18.82 -20.58
CA VAL A 942 27.16 -18.01 -20.74
C VAL A 942 28.38 -18.89 -21.06
N ILE A 943 28.52 -20.04 -20.39
CA ILE A 943 29.61 -21.00 -20.67
C ILE A 943 29.49 -21.56 -22.09
N ASP A 944 28.30 -22.04 -22.46
CA ASP A 944 28.04 -22.61 -23.78
C ASP A 944 28.25 -21.53 -24.89
N ALA A 945 27.85 -20.28 -24.62
CA ALA A 945 28.08 -19.17 -25.52
C ALA A 945 29.58 -18.85 -25.68
N ARG A 946 30.33 -18.80 -24.58
CA ARG A 946 31.78 -18.59 -24.62
C ARG A 946 32.49 -19.66 -25.46
N GLU A 947 32.15 -20.93 -25.28
CA GLU A 947 32.73 -22.03 -26.08
C GLU A 947 32.41 -21.86 -27.56
N THR A 948 31.16 -21.55 -27.89
CA THR A 948 30.72 -21.31 -29.27
C THR A 948 31.46 -20.13 -29.92
N LEU A 949 31.59 -19.02 -29.20
CA LEU A 949 32.30 -17.82 -29.67
C LEU A 949 33.80 -18.08 -29.88
N ASN A 950 34.44 -18.83 -28.97
CA ASN A 950 35.84 -19.21 -29.10
C ASN A 950 36.06 -20.14 -30.31
N ASN A 951 35.18 -21.13 -30.52
CA ASN A 951 35.26 -22.02 -31.67
C ASN A 951 35.07 -21.26 -32.99
N ALA A 952 34.26 -20.20 -32.98
CA ALA A 952 34.08 -19.29 -34.11
C ALA A 952 35.21 -18.27 -34.27
N SER A 953 36.23 -18.26 -33.39
CA SER A 953 37.30 -17.26 -33.35
C SER A 953 36.77 -15.81 -33.32
N PHE A 954 35.64 -15.60 -32.64
CA PHE A 954 35.02 -14.29 -32.52
C PHE A 954 35.80 -13.39 -31.54
N THR A 955 36.04 -12.14 -31.91
CA THR A 955 36.91 -11.23 -31.14
C THR A 955 36.33 -9.83 -31.06
N ILE A 956 36.58 -9.15 -29.96
CA ILE A 956 36.12 -7.78 -29.68
C ILE A 956 37.29 -6.95 -29.15
N SER A 957 37.32 -5.65 -29.45
CA SER A 957 38.34 -4.76 -28.87
C SER A 957 37.96 -4.33 -27.45
N ALA A 958 38.96 -4.09 -26.59
CA ALA A 958 38.67 -3.58 -25.24
C ALA A 958 37.92 -2.24 -25.26
N SER A 959 38.17 -1.40 -26.27
CA SER A 959 37.47 -0.13 -26.49
C SER A 959 35.99 -0.30 -26.84
N ASP A 960 35.58 -1.42 -27.43
CA ASP A 960 34.16 -1.67 -27.73
C ASP A 960 33.34 -1.96 -26.45
N LEU A 961 34.02 -2.36 -25.37
CA LEU A 961 33.40 -2.61 -24.06
C LEU A 961 33.28 -1.35 -23.18
N ASP A 962 33.84 -0.22 -23.63
CA ASP A 962 33.90 1.06 -22.89
C ASP A 962 32.53 1.75 -22.76
N ALA A 963 32.44 2.71 -21.84
CA ALA A 963 31.24 3.43 -21.42
C ALA A 963 30.56 4.26 -22.52
N SER A 964 31.22 4.50 -23.67
CA SER A 964 30.65 5.25 -24.79
C SER A 964 29.78 4.40 -25.72
N ASN A 965 29.91 3.07 -25.68
CA ASN A 965 29.31 2.17 -26.68
C ASN A 965 28.10 1.40 -26.12
N SER A 966 26.90 1.83 -26.54
CA SER A 966 25.64 1.19 -26.15
C SER A 966 25.58 -0.30 -26.53
N HIS A 967 26.31 -0.68 -27.58
CA HIS A 967 26.55 -2.04 -28.02
C HIS A 967 28.03 -2.25 -28.31
N ALA A 968 28.58 -3.37 -27.82
CA ALA A 968 29.99 -3.72 -28.05
C ALA A 968 30.27 -4.32 -29.44
N ALA A 969 29.24 -4.46 -30.28
CA ALA A 969 29.37 -4.81 -31.69
C ALA A 969 28.19 -4.20 -32.47
N SER A 970 28.37 -3.92 -33.75
CA SER A 970 27.29 -3.45 -34.62
C SER A 970 26.42 -4.60 -35.09
N LEU A 971 25.14 -4.34 -35.35
CA LEU A 971 24.24 -5.31 -35.97
C LEU A 971 24.72 -5.72 -37.37
N PRO A 972 24.34 -6.92 -37.85
CA PRO A 972 24.59 -7.34 -39.23
C PRO A 972 24.02 -6.35 -40.25
N HIS A 973 24.79 -6.06 -41.32
CA HIS A 973 24.40 -5.11 -42.36
C HIS A 973 23.14 -5.54 -43.16
N SER A 974 22.83 -6.84 -43.21
CA SER A 974 21.62 -7.37 -43.86
C SER A 974 20.76 -8.12 -42.84
N LEU A 975 19.71 -7.46 -42.36
CA LEU A 975 18.74 -8.07 -41.44
C LEU A 975 17.83 -9.08 -42.15
N GLU A 976 17.65 -8.95 -43.47
CA GLU A 976 16.87 -9.85 -44.32
C GLU A 976 17.53 -11.20 -44.56
N ALA A 977 18.83 -11.32 -44.27
CA ALA A 977 19.60 -12.56 -44.42
C ALA A 977 19.70 -13.38 -43.13
N LEU A 978 19.15 -12.87 -42.01
CA LEU A 978 19.17 -13.58 -40.72
C LEU A 978 18.33 -14.86 -40.79
N SER A 979 18.79 -15.90 -40.09
CA SER A 979 17.96 -17.07 -39.80
C SER A 979 16.79 -16.69 -38.88
N ASP A 980 15.74 -17.51 -38.85
CA ASP A 980 14.58 -17.25 -37.99
C ASP A 980 14.97 -17.23 -36.51
N SER A 981 15.87 -18.13 -36.08
CA SER A 981 16.38 -18.16 -34.70
C SER A 981 17.15 -16.89 -34.34
N ASP A 982 17.95 -16.34 -35.25
CA ASP A 982 18.70 -15.11 -35.01
C ASP A 982 17.78 -13.89 -34.99
N ALA A 983 16.79 -13.85 -35.90
CA ALA A 983 15.79 -12.80 -35.95
C ALA A 983 14.94 -12.76 -34.68
N ASP A 984 14.47 -13.92 -34.21
CA ASP A 984 13.68 -14.04 -32.99
C ASP A 984 14.48 -13.64 -31.74
N ALA A 985 15.75 -14.04 -31.66
CA ALA A 985 16.63 -13.68 -30.54
C ALA A 985 16.88 -12.17 -30.47
N ILE A 986 17.13 -11.51 -31.61
CA ILE A 986 17.27 -10.04 -31.68
C ILE A 986 15.96 -9.36 -31.29
N LEU A 987 14.82 -9.81 -31.81
CA LEU A 987 13.51 -9.23 -31.50
C LEU A 987 13.16 -9.37 -30.02
N ALA A 988 13.41 -10.55 -29.43
CA ALA A 988 13.20 -10.79 -28.01
C ALA A 988 14.08 -9.87 -27.16
N THR A 989 15.38 -9.78 -27.48
CA THR A 989 16.34 -8.92 -26.77
C THR A 989 15.95 -7.44 -26.90
N HIS A 990 15.63 -6.97 -28.09
CA HIS A 990 15.19 -5.60 -28.36
C HIS A 990 13.93 -5.24 -27.55
N LYS A 991 12.91 -6.10 -27.55
CA LYS A 991 11.68 -5.91 -26.76
C LYS A 991 11.97 -5.87 -25.27
N THR A 992 12.83 -6.76 -24.77
CA THR A 992 13.22 -6.81 -23.36
C THR A 992 13.97 -5.55 -22.94
N ILE A 993 14.89 -5.03 -23.76
CA ILE A 993 15.59 -3.75 -23.50
C ILE A 993 14.57 -2.61 -23.35
N ILE A 994 13.62 -2.47 -24.28
CA ILE A 994 12.59 -1.43 -24.22
C ILE A 994 11.72 -1.59 -22.97
N SER A 995 11.24 -2.82 -22.69
CA SER A 995 10.37 -3.13 -21.56
C SER A 995 11.03 -2.76 -20.24
N ILE A 996 12.27 -3.24 -20.01
CA ILE A 996 12.99 -3.01 -18.76
C ILE A 996 13.38 -1.54 -18.60
N THR A 997 13.90 -0.91 -19.65
CA THR A 997 14.31 0.51 -19.60
C THR A 997 13.11 1.39 -19.28
N SER A 998 11.99 1.18 -19.98
CA SER A 998 10.75 1.93 -19.73
C SER A 998 10.16 1.65 -18.34
N CYS A 999 10.26 0.41 -17.85
CA CYS A 999 9.83 0.08 -16.50
C CYS A 999 10.66 0.85 -15.47
N ILE A 1000 11.99 0.86 -15.56
CA ILE A 1000 12.83 1.53 -14.56
C ILE A 1000 12.66 3.06 -14.63
N GLU A 1001 12.60 3.65 -15.83
CA GLU A 1001 12.50 5.11 -16.00
C GLU A 1001 11.09 5.67 -15.71
N ASN A 1002 10.04 4.98 -16.17
CA ASN A 1002 8.67 5.54 -16.17
C ASN A 1002 7.73 4.87 -15.16
N ASN A 1003 8.00 3.62 -14.76
CA ASN A 1003 7.14 2.88 -13.84
C ASN A 1003 7.94 1.97 -12.89
N PRO A 1004 8.79 2.53 -12.03
CA PRO A 1004 9.64 1.76 -11.11
C PRO A 1004 8.83 0.96 -10.08
N TYR A 1005 7.50 1.09 -10.03
CA TYR A 1005 6.65 0.20 -9.25
C TYR A 1005 6.59 -1.24 -9.81
N GLY A 1006 6.91 -1.41 -11.10
CA GLY A 1006 6.87 -2.69 -11.83
C GLY A 1006 8.17 -3.52 -11.79
N LEU A 1007 9.11 -3.29 -10.87
CA LEU A 1007 10.40 -4.00 -10.87
C LEU A 1007 10.30 -5.54 -10.86
N ASN A 1008 9.19 -6.11 -10.40
CA ASN A 1008 8.93 -7.55 -10.50
C ASN A 1008 8.81 -8.04 -11.96
N THR A 1009 8.30 -7.20 -12.87
CA THR A 1009 8.22 -7.55 -14.31
C THR A 1009 9.59 -7.54 -14.96
N VAL A 1010 10.55 -6.74 -14.45
CA VAL A 1010 11.94 -6.77 -14.93
C VAL A 1010 12.56 -8.16 -14.74
N VAL A 1011 12.42 -8.75 -13.55
CA VAL A 1011 12.91 -10.12 -13.29
C VAL A 1011 12.20 -11.14 -14.18
N SER A 1012 10.88 -10.98 -14.39
CA SER A 1012 10.11 -11.84 -15.29
C SER A 1012 10.60 -11.76 -16.74
N ASP A 1013 10.86 -10.57 -17.26
CA ASP A 1013 11.30 -10.36 -18.64
C ASP A 1013 12.73 -10.86 -18.88
N LEU A 1014 13.63 -10.69 -17.89
CA LEU A 1014 14.97 -11.29 -17.91
C LEU A 1014 14.92 -12.82 -17.91
N THR A 1015 14.00 -13.41 -17.13
CA THR A 1015 13.78 -14.86 -17.10
C THR A 1015 13.27 -15.36 -18.45
N LYS A 1016 12.30 -14.66 -19.06
CA LYS A 1016 11.77 -15.00 -20.40
C LYS A 1016 12.86 -14.91 -21.46
N LEU A 1017 13.67 -13.85 -21.46
CA LEU A 1017 14.77 -13.69 -22.40
C LEU A 1017 15.79 -14.82 -22.24
N THR A 1018 16.17 -15.16 -20.99
CA THR A 1018 17.06 -16.29 -20.71
C THR A 1018 16.50 -17.59 -21.29
N ASN A 1019 15.22 -17.89 -21.02
CA ASN A 1019 14.58 -19.11 -21.51
C ASN A 1019 14.49 -19.15 -23.05
N ALA A 1020 14.23 -18.01 -23.70
CA ALA A 1020 14.18 -17.91 -25.15
C ALA A 1020 15.55 -18.24 -25.78
N LEU A 1021 16.62 -17.62 -25.27
CA LEU A 1021 17.99 -17.86 -25.74
C LEU A 1021 18.50 -19.28 -25.45
N VAL A 1022 18.03 -19.91 -24.36
CA VAL A 1022 18.34 -21.33 -24.09
C VAL A 1022 17.59 -22.27 -25.03
N SER A 1023 16.33 -21.97 -25.34
CA SER A 1023 15.47 -22.86 -26.13
C SER A 1023 15.83 -22.83 -27.62
N ALA A 1024 16.17 -21.64 -28.13
CA ALA A 1024 16.60 -21.43 -29.51
C ALA A 1024 17.86 -20.55 -29.52
N PRO A 1025 19.06 -21.15 -29.27
CA PRO A 1025 20.31 -20.40 -29.29
C PRO A 1025 20.57 -19.76 -30.66
N PRO A 1026 21.04 -18.51 -30.71
CA PRO A 1026 21.44 -17.89 -31.96
C PRO A 1026 22.53 -18.69 -32.68
N SER A 1027 22.37 -18.81 -33.99
CA SER A 1027 23.28 -19.49 -34.91
C SER A 1027 24.49 -18.63 -35.29
N SER A 1028 24.30 -17.32 -35.44
CA SER A 1028 25.39 -16.38 -35.71
C SER A 1028 26.19 -16.05 -34.44
N PRO A 1029 27.52 -16.19 -34.44
CA PRO A 1029 28.37 -15.78 -33.32
C PRO A 1029 28.15 -14.33 -32.89
N LEU A 1030 27.95 -13.41 -33.85
CA LEU A 1030 27.69 -12.00 -33.56
C LEU A 1030 26.35 -11.82 -32.83
N VAL A 1031 25.28 -12.48 -33.28
CA VAL A 1031 23.96 -12.38 -32.67
C VAL A 1031 23.95 -13.03 -31.28
N LEU A 1032 24.61 -14.17 -31.14
CA LEU A 1032 24.82 -14.82 -29.86
C LEU A 1032 25.51 -13.88 -28.87
N TYR A 1033 26.61 -13.24 -29.28
CA TYR A 1033 27.30 -12.27 -28.45
C TYR A 1033 26.42 -11.08 -28.05
N LEU A 1034 25.76 -10.43 -29.02
CA LEU A 1034 24.93 -9.24 -28.77
C LEU A 1034 23.81 -9.50 -27.76
N THR A 1035 23.13 -10.64 -27.90
CA THR A 1035 21.99 -11.00 -27.05
C THR A 1035 22.41 -11.37 -25.63
N ILE A 1036 23.51 -12.12 -25.48
CA ILE A 1036 24.07 -12.46 -24.16
C ILE A 1036 24.66 -11.23 -23.47
N SER A 1037 25.41 -10.39 -24.20
CA SER A 1037 25.97 -9.14 -23.68
C SER A 1037 24.88 -8.20 -23.16
N ALA A 1038 23.79 -8.04 -23.92
CA ALA A 1038 22.63 -7.26 -23.48
C ALA A 1038 21.94 -7.86 -22.25
N LEU A 1039 21.71 -9.18 -22.22
CA LEU A 1039 21.11 -9.87 -21.07
C LEU A 1039 21.91 -9.62 -19.78
N LEU A 1040 23.25 -9.76 -19.84
CA LEU A 1040 24.12 -9.55 -18.69
C LEU A 1040 24.06 -8.08 -18.20
N ARG A 1041 24.13 -7.11 -19.11
CA ARG A 1041 24.05 -5.69 -18.75
C ARG A 1041 22.71 -5.33 -18.10
N LEU A 1042 21.60 -5.83 -18.65
CA LEU A 1042 20.25 -5.62 -18.11
C LEU A 1042 20.04 -6.25 -16.72
N LEU A 1043 20.65 -7.41 -16.47
CA LEU A 1043 20.56 -8.12 -15.19
C LEU A 1043 21.49 -7.51 -14.12
N SER A 1044 22.54 -6.79 -14.51
CA SER A 1044 23.60 -6.34 -13.61
C SER A 1044 23.17 -5.44 -12.44
N PRO A 1045 22.11 -4.61 -12.54
CA PRO A 1045 21.59 -3.89 -11.36
C PRO A 1045 21.00 -4.82 -10.29
N ILE A 1046 20.44 -5.96 -10.71
CA ILE A 1046 19.73 -6.90 -9.84
C ILE A 1046 20.69 -7.93 -9.23
N ALA A 1047 21.54 -8.54 -10.07
CA ALA A 1047 22.49 -9.58 -9.71
C ALA A 1047 23.94 -9.17 -10.09
N PRO A 1048 24.51 -8.17 -9.40
CA PRO A 1048 25.80 -7.60 -9.77
C PRO A 1048 26.97 -8.60 -9.71
N ALA A 1049 27.00 -9.56 -8.79
CA ALA A 1049 28.12 -10.48 -8.65
C ALA A 1049 28.11 -11.57 -9.74
N LEU A 1050 26.94 -12.20 -9.96
CA LEU A 1050 26.75 -13.19 -11.01
C LEU A 1050 27.05 -12.61 -12.40
N THR A 1051 26.56 -11.39 -12.65
CA THR A 1051 26.77 -10.75 -13.96
C THR A 1051 28.20 -10.27 -14.14
N SER A 1052 28.88 -9.80 -13.09
CA SER A 1052 30.31 -9.46 -13.16
C SER A 1052 31.15 -10.70 -13.47
N GLU A 1053 30.87 -11.84 -12.83
CA GLU A 1053 31.54 -13.10 -13.15
C GLU A 1053 31.28 -13.55 -14.58
N SER A 1054 30.00 -13.56 -14.97
CA SER A 1054 29.58 -13.96 -16.31
C SER A 1054 30.22 -13.07 -17.38
N TRP A 1055 30.35 -11.77 -17.09
CA TRP A 1055 30.98 -10.79 -17.96
C TRP A 1055 32.48 -11.06 -18.13
N GLU A 1056 33.22 -11.27 -17.03
CA GLU A 1056 34.64 -11.63 -17.10
C GLU A 1056 34.85 -12.95 -17.82
N VAL A 1057 34.06 -13.97 -17.51
CA VAL A 1057 34.17 -15.30 -18.14
C VAL A 1057 33.89 -15.24 -19.63
N LEU A 1058 32.85 -14.52 -20.05
CA LEU A 1058 32.52 -14.36 -21.46
C LEU A 1058 33.67 -13.66 -22.23
N HIS A 1059 34.22 -12.57 -21.67
CA HIS A 1059 35.14 -11.70 -22.42
C HIS A 1059 36.62 -12.06 -22.29
N LYS A 1060 37.03 -12.84 -21.28
CA LYS A 1060 38.45 -13.15 -21.02
C LYS A 1060 39.19 -13.76 -22.21
N SER A 1061 38.50 -14.52 -23.06
CA SER A 1061 39.08 -15.09 -24.29
C SER A 1061 38.72 -14.33 -25.58
N LEU A 1062 37.82 -13.34 -25.51
CA LEU A 1062 37.32 -12.60 -26.68
C LEU A 1062 38.04 -11.25 -26.89
N VAL A 1063 38.54 -10.64 -25.82
CA VAL A 1063 39.24 -9.35 -25.88
C VAL A 1063 40.65 -9.54 -26.44
N GLN A 1064 40.92 -8.94 -27.60
CA GLN A 1064 42.28 -8.87 -28.16
C GLN A 1064 43.05 -7.68 -27.60
N GLY A 1065 44.30 -7.90 -27.19
CA GLY A 1065 45.24 -6.85 -26.82
C GLY A 1065 46.68 -7.23 -27.13
N THR A 1066 47.48 -6.28 -27.62
CA THR A 1066 48.92 -6.42 -27.89
C THR A 1066 49.79 -6.56 -26.63
N SER A 1067 49.18 -6.49 -25.44
CA SER A 1067 49.84 -6.70 -24.15
C SER A 1067 49.20 -7.88 -23.41
N PRO A 1068 49.98 -8.76 -22.75
CA PRO A 1068 49.49 -9.87 -21.90
C PRO A 1068 48.69 -9.41 -20.66
N THR A 1069 48.29 -8.15 -20.58
CA THR A 1069 47.60 -7.49 -19.46
C THR A 1069 46.28 -6.82 -19.85
N ALA A 1070 45.67 -7.13 -21.00
CA ALA A 1070 44.38 -6.54 -21.37
C ALA A 1070 43.28 -6.91 -20.34
N VAL A 1071 42.87 -5.95 -19.52
CA VAL A 1071 41.87 -6.13 -18.46
C VAL A 1071 40.46 -5.95 -19.05
N VAL A 1072 39.57 -6.92 -18.83
CA VAL A 1072 38.15 -6.79 -19.19
C VAL A 1072 37.54 -5.66 -18.34
N PRO A 1073 36.96 -4.61 -18.94
CA PRO A 1073 36.29 -3.54 -18.19
C PRO A 1073 35.14 -4.08 -17.33
N SER A 1074 34.92 -3.47 -16.16
CA SER A 1074 33.81 -3.82 -15.28
C SER A 1074 32.48 -3.64 -16.00
N ILE A 1075 31.56 -4.61 -15.86
CA ILE A 1075 30.21 -4.50 -16.43
C ILE A 1075 29.47 -3.26 -15.91
N HIS A 1076 29.78 -2.81 -14.70
CA HIS A 1076 29.18 -1.61 -14.10
C HIS A 1076 29.71 -0.30 -14.71
N ALA A 1077 30.85 -0.35 -15.40
CA ALA A 1077 31.37 0.77 -16.18
C ALA A 1077 30.84 0.76 -17.63
N SER A 1078 30.29 -0.36 -18.11
CA SER A 1078 29.66 -0.42 -19.44
C SER A 1078 28.34 0.34 -19.47
N SER A 1079 28.05 0.97 -20.60
CA SER A 1079 26.78 1.67 -20.80
C SER A 1079 25.58 0.71 -20.83
N TRP A 1080 24.43 1.22 -20.38
CA TRP A 1080 23.14 0.55 -20.49
C TRP A 1080 22.79 0.26 -21.96
N PRO A 1081 22.32 -0.95 -22.29
CA PRO A 1081 22.03 -1.31 -23.67
C PRO A 1081 20.87 -0.48 -24.24
N THR A 1082 21.02 0.00 -25.47
CA THR A 1082 19.95 0.68 -26.22
C THR A 1082 19.13 -0.30 -27.04
N PRO A 1083 17.92 0.04 -27.50
CA PRO A 1083 17.18 -0.84 -28.41
C PRO A 1083 18.01 -1.17 -29.65
N LEU A 1084 18.19 -2.47 -29.94
CA LEU A 1084 19.07 -2.93 -31.04
C LEU A 1084 18.61 -2.44 -32.42
N LEU A 1085 17.31 -2.47 -32.67
CA LEU A 1085 16.68 -2.13 -33.96
C LEU A 1085 16.03 -0.75 -33.90
N SER A 1086 15.94 -0.07 -35.05
CA SER A 1086 14.97 1.02 -35.22
C SER A 1086 13.53 0.48 -35.22
N SER A 1087 12.53 1.36 -35.05
CA SER A 1087 11.12 0.95 -35.10
C SER A 1087 10.79 0.23 -36.42
N ASP A 1088 11.24 0.78 -37.55
CA ASP A 1088 10.99 0.23 -38.88
C ASP A 1088 11.67 -1.13 -39.06
N GLN A 1089 12.90 -1.28 -38.57
CA GLN A 1089 13.63 -2.55 -38.61
C GLN A 1089 12.96 -3.62 -37.74
N ALA A 1090 12.48 -3.24 -36.55
CA ALA A 1090 11.77 -4.16 -35.65
C ALA A 1090 10.44 -4.63 -36.27
N ASP A 1091 9.71 -3.75 -36.94
CA ASP A 1091 8.48 -4.11 -37.65
C ASP A 1091 8.75 -4.97 -38.88
N ALA A 1092 9.76 -4.64 -39.68
CA ALA A 1092 10.17 -5.44 -40.84
C ALA A 1092 10.63 -6.85 -40.45
N LEU A 1093 11.45 -6.96 -39.40
CA LEU A 1093 11.94 -8.25 -38.91
C LEU A 1093 10.81 -9.06 -38.26
N SER A 1094 9.92 -8.41 -37.51
CA SER A 1094 8.72 -9.06 -36.96
C SER A 1094 7.73 -9.51 -38.04
N ALA A 1095 7.76 -8.92 -39.23
CA ALA A 1095 6.91 -9.35 -40.35
C ALA A 1095 7.36 -10.67 -41.00
N ARG A 1096 8.63 -11.08 -40.82
CA ARG A 1096 9.17 -12.35 -41.38
C ARG A 1096 8.49 -13.58 -40.77
N GLY A 1097 8.21 -13.55 -39.47
CA GLY A 1097 7.47 -14.61 -38.77
C GLY A 1097 5.96 -14.64 -39.05
N GLY A 1098 5.47 -13.74 -39.91
CA GLY A 1098 4.04 -13.51 -40.10
C GLY A 1098 3.38 -12.87 -38.88
N GLN A 1099 2.09 -12.59 -39.01
CA GLN A 1099 1.24 -12.19 -37.91
C GLN A 1099 0.35 -13.36 -37.51
N THR A 1100 0.42 -13.75 -36.24
CA THR A 1100 -0.57 -14.65 -35.66
C THR A 1100 -1.89 -13.91 -35.47
N VAL A 1101 -2.92 -14.45 -36.10
CA VAL A 1101 -4.30 -13.95 -36.06
C VAL A 1101 -5.15 -14.97 -35.34
N ALA A 1102 -5.63 -14.61 -34.17
CA ALA A 1102 -6.67 -15.37 -33.49
C ALA A 1102 -7.98 -15.28 -34.30
N ILE A 1103 -8.61 -16.41 -34.60
CA ILE A 1103 -9.95 -16.43 -35.23
C ILE A 1103 -10.98 -16.72 -34.14
N GLN A 1104 -11.93 -15.80 -33.99
CA GLN A 1104 -13.11 -15.97 -33.16
C GLN A 1104 -14.37 -16.09 -34.03
N ILE A 1105 -15.29 -16.94 -33.62
CA ILE A 1105 -16.63 -17.02 -34.19
C ILE A 1105 -17.63 -16.76 -33.08
N ASN A 1106 -18.47 -15.72 -33.23
CA ASN A 1106 -19.41 -15.25 -32.21
C ASN A 1106 -18.73 -15.07 -30.84
N GLY A 1107 -17.51 -14.51 -30.84
CA GLY A 1107 -16.72 -14.24 -29.62
C GLY A 1107 -15.96 -15.44 -29.04
N LYS A 1108 -16.11 -16.66 -29.57
CA LYS A 1108 -15.37 -17.86 -29.12
C LYS A 1108 -14.16 -18.14 -30.01
N MET A 1109 -12.98 -18.30 -29.42
CA MET A 1109 -11.74 -18.62 -30.15
C MET A 1109 -11.82 -20.02 -30.76
N ARG A 1110 -11.44 -20.17 -32.03
CA ARG A 1110 -11.50 -21.45 -32.77
C ARG A 1110 -10.14 -21.97 -33.15
N CYS A 1111 -9.29 -21.09 -33.65
CA CYS A 1111 -7.91 -21.38 -33.97
C CYS A 1111 -7.10 -20.08 -33.97
N ALA A 1112 -5.79 -20.20 -34.13
CA ALA A 1112 -4.91 -19.09 -34.44
C ALA A 1112 -4.14 -19.47 -35.70
N VAL A 1113 -4.16 -18.58 -36.70
CA VAL A 1113 -3.49 -18.81 -37.98
C VAL A 1113 -2.35 -17.81 -38.13
N ASN A 1114 -1.23 -18.23 -38.71
CA ASN A 1114 -0.19 -17.30 -39.13
C ASN A 1114 -0.46 -16.87 -40.56
N ILE A 1115 -0.66 -15.57 -40.76
CA ILE A 1115 -0.72 -14.96 -42.10
C ILE A 1115 0.51 -14.07 -42.31
N PRO A 1116 0.88 -13.71 -43.54
CA PRO A 1116 1.89 -12.67 -43.75
C PRO A 1116 1.43 -11.36 -43.08
N ARG A 1117 2.36 -10.43 -42.81
CA ARG A 1117 2.01 -9.10 -42.28
C ARG A 1117 1.99 -8.09 -43.43
N MET A 1118 0.94 -7.27 -43.53
CA MET A 1118 0.80 -6.28 -44.60
C MET A 1118 1.91 -5.22 -44.48
N LYS A 1119 2.66 -4.96 -45.57
CA LYS A 1119 3.67 -3.89 -45.59
C LYS A 1119 2.96 -2.54 -45.63
N SER A 1120 3.03 -1.76 -44.55
CA SER A 1120 2.43 -0.42 -44.52
C SER A 1120 3.19 0.52 -45.47
N THR A 1121 2.49 1.13 -46.43
CA THR A 1121 3.07 2.03 -47.44
C THR A 1121 3.01 3.51 -47.07
N THR A 1122 2.62 3.87 -45.84
CA THR A 1122 2.46 5.28 -45.44
C THR A 1122 3.17 5.58 -44.11
N PRO A 1123 4.06 6.60 -44.04
CA PRO A 1123 4.67 7.00 -42.78
C PRO A 1123 3.59 7.59 -41.87
N THR A 1124 3.31 6.93 -40.75
CA THR A 1124 2.33 7.40 -39.77
C THR A 1124 2.99 8.39 -38.82
N THR A 1125 2.65 9.67 -38.95
CA THR A 1125 2.86 10.68 -37.90
C THR A 1125 2.22 10.19 -36.60
N GLN A 1126 3.05 10.05 -35.56
CA GLN A 1126 2.59 9.69 -34.21
C GLN A 1126 1.57 10.70 -33.70
N GLY A 1127 0.39 10.21 -33.29
CA GLY A 1127 -0.55 11.01 -32.52
C GLY A 1127 -2.02 10.93 -32.95
N LYS A 1128 -2.57 9.72 -33.20
CA LYS A 1128 -4.00 9.39 -32.98
C LYS A 1128 -4.21 7.89 -33.26
N LYS A 1129 -4.83 7.18 -32.30
CA LYS A 1129 -5.25 5.77 -32.47
C LYS A 1129 -6.40 5.71 -33.48
N SER A 1130 -6.11 5.72 -34.79
CA SER A 1130 -7.07 5.30 -35.80
C SER A 1130 -7.10 3.77 -35.88
N GLY A 1131 -8.29 3.17 -36.00
CA GLY A 1131 -8.42 1.73 -36.24
C GLY A 1131 -7.80 1.30 -37.58
N PRO A 1132 -7.68 0.00 -37.85
CA PRO A 1132 -7.14 -0.50 -39.12
C PRO A 1132 -7.97 0.02 -40.29
N THR A 1133 -7.33 0.44 -41.38
CA THR A 1133 -8.02 0.94 -42.58
C THR A 1133 -8.88 -0.17 -43.20
N LEU A 1134 -9.92 0.17 -43.96
CA LEU A 1134 -10.77 -0.81 -44.64
C LEU A 1134 -9.94 -1.76 -45.53
N GLU A 1135 -8.94 -1.22 -46.24
CA GLU A 1135 -8.01 -2.01 -47.05
C GLU A 1135 -7.19 -3.02 -46.22
N GLU A 1136 -6.71 -2.61 -45.04
CA GLU A 1136 -5.97 -3.49 -44.13
C GLU A 1136 -6.86 -4.59 -43.57
N GLN A 1137 -8.10 -4.26 -43.22
CA GLN A 1137 -9.08 -5.23 -42.73
C GLN A 1137 -9.42 -6.27 -43.80
N ASP A 1138 -9.70 -5.85 -45.02
CA ASP A 1138 -10.02 -6.75 -46.13
C ASP A 1138 -8.82 -7.64 -46.48
N TRP A 1139 -7.60 -7.09 -46.46
CA TRP A 1139 -6.38 -7.83 -46.69
C TRP A 1139 -6.19 -8.96 -45.66
N ILE A 1140 -6.35 -8.64 -44.36
CA ILE A 1140 -6.23 -9.60 -43.26
C ILE A 1140 -7.30 -10.69 -43.39
N ILE A 1141 -8.55 -10.31 -43.65
CA ILE A 1141 -9.67 -11.26 -43.78
C ILE A 1141 -9.41 -12.23 -44.94
N ASN A 1142 -8.96 -11.75 -46.10
CA ASN A 1142 -8.67 -12.59 -47.26
C ASN A 1142 -7.56 -13.60 -46.96
N HIS A 1143 -6.46 -13.17 -46.34
CA HIS A 1143 -5.35 -14.08 -46.02
C HIS A 1143 -5.73 -15.08 -44.92
N VAL A 1144 -6.56 -14.69 -43.95
CA VAL A 1144 -7.14 -15.61 -42.98
C VAL A 1144 -8.00 -16.66 -43.69
N LEU A 1145 -8.86 -16.25 -44.62
CA LEU A 1145 -9.69 -17.15 -45.43
C LEU A 1145 -8.89 -18.00 -46.43
N ASP A 1146 -7.61 -17.72 -46.64
CA ASP A 1146 -6.74 -18.53 -47.49
C ASP A 1146 -6.03 -19.65 -46.75
N THR A 1147 -5.87 -19.50 -45.43
CA THR A 1147 -5.32 -20.55 -44.56
C THR A 1147 -6.26 -21.76 -44.46
N THR A 1148 -5.67 -22.95 -44.32
CA THR A 1148 -6.44 -24.22 -44.21
C THR A 1148 -7.42 -24.18 -43.04
N GLU A 1149 -6.97 -23.70 -41.88
CA GLU A 1149 -7.78 -23.63 -40.67
C GLU A 1149 -8.84 -22.52 -40.73
N GLY A 1150 -8.52 -21.39 -41.37
CA GLY A 1150 -9.48 -20.32 -41.63
C GLY A 1150 -10.59 -20.75 -42.59
N LYS A 1151 -10.26 -21.45 -43.69
CA LYS A 1151 -11.26 -22.06 -44.60
C LYS A 1151 -12.16 -23.04 -43.88
N PHE A 1152 -11.55 -23.96 -43.14
CA PHE A 1152 -12.28 -24.97 -42.38
C PHE A 1152 -13.29 -24.34 -41.41
N TRP A 1153 -12.86 -23.37 -40.61
CA TRP A 1153 -13.74 -22.77 -39.60
C TRP A 1153 -14.73 -21.74 -40.16
N LEU A 1154 -14.34 -20.95 -41.16
CA LEU A 1154 -15.14 -19.81 -41.65
C LEU A 1154 -15.97 -20.10 -42.90
N LYS A 1155 -15.65 -21.14 -43.68
CA LYS A 1155 -16.38 -21.54 -44.90
C LYS A 1155 -17.00 -22.94 -44.83
N GLU A 1156 -16.30 -23.92 -44.27
CA GLU A 1156 -16.79 -25.31 -44.26
C GLU A 1156 -17.68 -25.60 -43.05
N LYS A 1157 -17.25 -25.20 -41.85
CA LYS A 1157 -18.02 -25.36 -40.61
C LYS A 1157 -19.08 -24.28 -40.42
N ASN A 1158 -18.89 -23.12 -41.02
CA ASN A 1158 -19.82 -22.00 -40.99
C ASN A 1158 -19.93 -21.42 -42.40
N ASP A 1159 -21.12 -20.97 -42.77
CA ASP A 1159 -21.40 -20.45 -44.11
C ASP A 1159 -20.94 -18.98 -44.20
N TRP A 1160 -19.76 -18.74 -44.76
CA TRP A 1160 -19.15 -17.40 -44.87
C TRP A 1160 -20.10 -16.35 -45.42
N GLU A 1161 -20.98 -16.72 -46.35
CA GLU A 1161 -21.91 -15.79 -46.98
C GLU A 1161 -23.06 -15.37 -46.06
N LYS A 1162 -23.30 -16.10 -44.96
CA LYS A 1162 -24.28 -15.75 -43.94
C LYS A 1162 -23.71 -14.89 -42.82
N ARG A 1163 -22.44 -14.47 -42.89
CA ARG A 1163 -21.81 -13.64 -41.86
C ARG A 1163 -22.54 -12.29 -41.73
N ARG A 1164 -22.96 -11.93 -40.51
CA ARG A 1164 -23.55 -10.62 -40.18
C ARG A 1164 -22.51 -9.52 -40.08
N ARG A 1165 -21.35 -9.84 -39.49
CA ARG A 1165 -20.30 -8.83 -39.23
C ARG A 1165 -18.94 -9.49 -39.08
N VAL A 1166 -17.90 -8.83 -39.59
CA VAL A 1166 -16.50 -9.20 -39.30
C VAL A 1166 -15.85 -8.04 -38.54
N ILE A 1167 -15.12 -8.36 -37.47
CA ILE A 1167 -14.46 -7.38 -36.61
C ILE A 1167 -12.98 -7.73 -36.53
N VAL A 1168 -12.13 -6.87 -37.10
CA VAL A 1168 -10.68 -6.97 -37.02
C VAL A 1168 -10.18 -6.06 -35.89
N VAL A 1169 -9.46 -6.63 -34.92
CA VAL A 1169 -9.06 -5.94 -33.69
C VAL A 1169 -7.54 -5.86 -33.58
N LYS A 1170 -7.03 -4.71 -33.09
CA LYS A 1170 -5.60 -4.46 -32.80
C LYS A 1170 -4.68 -4.72 -34.01
N GLY A 1171 -5.02 -4.15 -35.16
CA GLY A 1171 -4.21 -4.26 -36.39
C GLY A 1171 -4.06 -5.71 -36.85
N GLY A 1172 -5.12 -6.51 -36.77
CA GLY A 1172 -5.16 -7.88 -37.27
C GLY A 1172 -4.87 -9.00 -36.27
N LYS A 1173 -4.48 -8.72 -35.02
CA LYS A 1173 -4.18 -9.79 -34.04
C LYS A 1173 -5.37 -10.70 -33.71
N LEU A 1174 -6.58 -10.21 -33.95
CA LEU A 1174 -7.82 -10.94 -33.73
C LEU A 1174 -8.82 -10.62 -34.85
N VAL A 1175 -9.41 -11.64 -35.46
CA VAL A 1175 -10.55 -11.55 -36.37
C VAL A 1175 -11.73 -12.27 -35.73
N ASN A 1176 -12.75 -11.51 -35.33
CA ASN A 1176 -14.00 -12.06 -34.81
C ASN A 1176 -15.10 -11.99 -35.87
N VAL A 1177 -15.61 -13.13 -36.27
CA VAL A 1177 -16.66 -13.26 -37.29
C VAL A 1177 -17.97 -13.60 -36.59
N VAL A 1178 -18.95 -12.73 -36.80
CA VAL A 1178 -20.31 -12.91 -36.31
C VAL A 1178 -21.16 -13.46 -37.46
N PHE A 1179 -21.66 -14.68 -37.31
CA PHE A 1179 -22.59 -15.31 -38.25
C PHE A 1179 -24.05 -15.06 -37.88
#